data_AF-A0A2E3IWE1-F1
#
_entry.id   AF-A0A2E3IWE1-F1
#
_cell.length_a   1.000
_cell.length_b   1.000
_cell.length_c   1.000
_cell.angle_alpha   90.00
_cell.angle_beta   90.00
_cell.angle_gamma   90.00
#
_symmetry.space_group_name_H-M   'P 1'
#
loop_
_entity.id
_entity.type
_entity.pdbx_description
1 polymer ?
#
loop_
_entity_poly.entity_id
_entity_poly.type
_entity_poly.pdbx_seq_one_letter_code
_entity_poly.pdbx_strand_id
1 'polypeptide(L)'
;MTQNASSTPGPDVAGTGLTVRMVQVCVAAVPFLLLPGIEEFVLLPKLLFFQICMVIALAGWVRQPSWKFRSELLLPALGFILVLSASALWAVNPFRATYDLSKYLTFFLFFVLLLQTLDRTQIHGILRITAAAGGIASLIGILEYHAIIPEWIPSTGRPSSTFGFRNMAAFYLIANAPLVILFGLTARHWKDRVLSGLSTGTMIVFLLYTRARASWVGLSGATYLTLCLWTFNRRVCNRALYLCLSLLNPFLLAYLAVYPLVSGSDFTTGTKLVLVAILVVTVVAWAVLTLKTLWEFLKPHMDKQLVHIALATTGMVIVLGFLPAGVEEKHVQRFDEKKADVSSAITSMTQRGGDRDRFYMWSRTLEMVVDRPLLGVGLGNWEYLFPLYDEGRMIRPEHAPVRPHNEVLWIGSETGAVGLLAYLLLLGTFLFLVIKIWNRMKDVDAQLTGISCCITVFAVVGAGQFSFPSERVSPSMLYWFAFAIVGIYARYPDDLKQARRPASSLDKTLFGLSLPILLLCTMITLRNILFDYHYIKTVIAFIRRDYPEVVDKARRALSQGPFDHQVFVMLGDGLLNLGNYNESRRVFEKGLRYHPNFSNTYSNLGLVHDRLEENEEALQYYKKAVAIAPAHHIAFYNLGTLYQRLEQFDEAIAAYRLGFRNHHTQPYVNLGVIYHQQGMLDSVISVSKQALFPGYESFEAYLNLGRAYTDRKEYDKAIEAYNNFLRMYKGGNRDFIQAAKNELAGAYSGLGVQAETRRNTDRALELYQIALKMQPDLSLHWFNLGNGYRQKSAWNEAVHAYHQALDRDSSNVNIYNNLGMTYNDLGEHREAMATFMKGLGLKPDEPIIHYNIGNTHVDLGHRTEALNSYARFRNYWQRDPTSMNYHMGNAYRKMGDIPKAIASYEVFTRGFKGDRAILDSVNRILEQLRGSQDRDLSK
;
A
#
# COMPACT_ATOMS: atom_id res chain seq x y z
N MET A 1 67.85 -14.27 -47.12
CA MET A 1 67.43 -12.94 -47.58
C MET A 1 65.97 -12.74 -47.22
N THR A 2 65.75 -11.94 -46.18
CA THR A 2 64.47 -11.49 -45.65
C THR A 2 63.89 -10.40 -46.54
N GLN A 3 62.67 -10.56 -47.04
CA GLN A 3 61.87 -9.42 -47.53
C GLN A 3 60.75 -9.15 -46.52
N ASN A 4 61.03 -8.13 -45.70
CA ASN A 4 60.03 -7.39 -44.93
C ASN A 4 59.08 -6.68 -45.91
N ALA A 5 57.87 -7.20 -46.05
CA ALA A 5 56.75 -6.39 -46.53
C ALA A 5 56.29 -5.53 -45.33
N SER A 6 56.78 -4.30 -45.29
CA SER A 6 56.27 -3.25 -44.40
C SER A 6 54.80 -2.98 -44.72
N SER A 7 53.89 -3.56 -43.93
CA SER A 7 52.52 -3.11 -43.84
C SER A 7 52.51 -1.76 -43.13
N THR A 8 52.58 -0.68 -43.88
CA THR A 8 52.19 0.64 -43.37
C THR A 8 50.75 0.54 -42.91
N PRO A 9 50.42 0.89 -41.64
CA PRO A 9 49.05 1.08 -41.24
C PRO A 9 48.52 2.24 -42.08
N GLY A 10 47.48 2.02 -42.88
CA GLY A 10 46.72 3.13 -43.45
C GLY A 10 46.26 4.04 -42.32
N PRO A 11 46.02 5.34 -42.57
CA PRO A 11 45.76 6.30 -41.52
C PRO A 11 44.60 5.81 -40.66
N ASP A 12 44.92 5.39 -39.43
CA ASP A 12 43.95 5.24 -38.36
C ASP A 12 43.33 6.63 -38.20
N VAL A 13 42.16 6.81 -38.80
CA VAL A 13 41.37 8.03 -38.65
C VAL A 13 41.08 8.14 -37.16
N ALA A 14 41.78 9.01 -36.43
CA ALA A 14 41.74 9.09 -34.97
C ALA A 14 40.31 9.07 -34.36
N GLY A 15 39.29 9.44 -35.14
CA GLY A 15 37.87 9.33 -34.78
C GLY A 15 37.29 7.91 -34.67
N THR A 16 37.74 6.89 -35.44
CA THR A 16 37.22 5.51 -35.33
C THR A 16 37.66 4.84 -34.03
N GLY A 17 38.92 5.03 -33.62
CA GLY A 17 39.46 4.47 -32.38
C GLY A 17 38.76 5.03 -31.14
N LEU A 18 38.45 6.33 -31.12
CA LEU A 18 37.72 6.95 -30.02
C LEU A 18 36.29 6.41 -29.91
N THR A 19 35.56 6.31 -31.03
CA THR A 19 34.18 5.81 -31.02
C THR A 19 34.10 4.35 -30.54
N VAL A 20 35.00 3.47 -31.00
CA VAL A 20 35.04 2.07 -30.54
C VAL A 20 35.35 1.98 -29.06
N ARG A 21 36.30 2.77 -28.54
CA ARG A 21 36.59 2.82 -27.09
C ARG A 21 35.39 3.30 -26.28
N MET A 22 34.63 4.28 -26.76
CA MET A 22 33.43 4.74 -26.07
C MET A 22 32.31 3.69 -26.07
N VAL A 23 32.13 2.95 -27.18
CA VAL A 23 31.22 1.78 -27.22
C VAL A 23 31.65 0.73 -26.20
N GLN A 24 32.95 0.46 -26.09
CA GLN A 24 33.50 -0.46 -25.10
C GLN A 24 33.22 0.00 -23.66
N VAL A 25 33.36 1.30 -23.37
CA VAL A 25 33.01 1.89 -22.07
C VAL A 25 31.52 1.73 -21.78
N CYS A 26 30.64 2.03 -22.74
CA CYS A 26 29.20 1.84 -22.60
C CYS A 26 28.86 0.37 -22.27
N VAL A 27 29.47 -0.58 -22.98
CA VAL A 27 29.24 -2.03 -22.77
C VAL A 27 29.79 -2.51 -21.42
N ALA A 28 30.99 -2.07 -21.03
CA ALA A 28 31.58 -2.40 -19.73
C ALA A 28 30.72 -1.90 -18.58
N ALA A 29 30.08 -0.75 -18.77
CA ALA A 29 29.29 -0.09 -17.75
C ALA A 29 27.85 -0.64 -17.69
N VAL A 30 27.34 -1.44 -18.65
CA VAL A 30 25.97 -2.00 -18.65
C VAL A 30 25.52 -2.59 -17.30
N PRO A 31 26.28 -3.49 -16.64
CA PRO A 31 25.84 -4.02 -15.35
C PRO A 31 25.68 -2.95 -14.26
N PHE A 32 26.37 -1.82 -14.42
CA PHE A 32 26.28 -0.66 -13.57
C PHE A 32 25.38 0.44 -14.14
N LEU A 33 24.79 0.25 -15.34
CA LEU A 33 24.02 1.25 -16.09
C LEU A 33 22.58 0.84 -16.44
N LEU A 34 22.17 -0.40 -16.20
CA LEU A 34 20.78 -0.81 -16.44
C LEU A 34 19.81 -0.05 -15.50
N LEU A 35 18.70 0.36 -16.09
CA LEU A 35 18.11 1.69 -15.91
C LEU A 35 17.10 1.80 -14.74
N PRO A 36 17.01 2.97 -14.07
CA PRO A 36 16.35 3.12 -12.78
C PRO A 36 14.90 3.63 -12.84
N GLY A 37 14.13 3.24 -11.82
CA GLY A 37 12.89 3.88 -11.40
C GLY A 37 13.02 4.26 -9.92
N ILE A 38 13.08 5.57 -9.66
CA ILE A 38 12.76 6.34 -8.43
C ILE A 38 13.40 5.93 -7.07
N GLU A 39 13.75 4.68 -6.80
CA GLU A 39 14.10 4.22 -5.44
C GLU A 39 15.60 4.18 -5.11
N GLU A 40 16.50 4.53 -6.05
CA GLU A 40 17.96 4.37 -5.86
C GLU A 40 18.76 5.66 -6.11
N PHE A 41 18.51 6.69 -5.31
CA PHE A 41 19.17 7.99 -5.42
C PHE A 41 20.64 8.06 -4.95
N VAL A 42 21.27 6.94 -4.62
CA VAL A 42 22.67 6.92 -4.15
C VAL A 42 23.65 6.56 -5.28
N LEU A 43 23.18 6.15 -6.47
CA LEU A 43 24.02 6.02 -7.66
C LEU A 43 23.59 6.99 -8.77
N LEU A 44 24.59 7.59 -9.43
CA LEU A 44 24.42 8.52 -10.55
C LEU A 44 23.30 8.06 -11.52
N PRO A 45 22.56 8.99 -12.15
CA PRO A 45 21.62 8.66 -13.21
C PRO A 45 22.32 7.96 -14.38
N LYS A 46 22.18 6.64 -14.41
CA LYS A 46 22.87 5.73 -15.30
C LYS A 46 22.60 6.01 -16.80
N LEU A 47 21.36 6.36 -17.14
CA LEU A 47 20.98 6.78 -18.49
C LEU A 47 21.76 8.01 -18.96
N LEU A 48 21.95 8.99 -18.07
CA LEU A 48 22.65 10.23 -18.39
C LEU A 48 24.12 9.95 -18.72
N PHE A 49 24.78 9.09 -17.93
CA PHE A 49 26.14 8.65 -18.22
C PHE A 49 26.23 7.96 -19.59
N PHE A 50 25.31 7.03 -19.88
CA PHE A 50 25.26 6.36 -21.18
C PHE A 50 25.06 7.36 -22.34
N GLN A 51 24.13 8.30 -22.20
CA GLN A 51 23.87 9.35 -23.18
C GLN A 51 25.09 10.25 -23.39
N ILE A 52 25.81 10.63 -22.34
CA ILE A 52 27.05 11.41 -22.44
C ILE A 52 28.13 10.64 -23.21
N CYS A 53 28.35 9.36 -22.88
CA CYS A 53 29.28 8.51 -23.63
C CYS A 53 28.88 8.40 -25.10
N MET A 54 27.58 8.26 -25.38
CA MET A 54 27.02 8.26 -26.74
C MET A 54 27.23 9.59 -27.47
N VAL A 55 27.08 10.74 -26.80
CA VAL A 55 27.34 12.07 -27.37
C VAL A 55 28.80 12.18 -27.80
N ILE A 56 29.74 11.75 -26.95
CA ILE A 56 31.18 11.74 -27.27
C ILE A 56 31.46 10.78 -28.44
N ALA A 57 30.89 9.57 -28.39
CA ALA A 57 31.08 8.56 -29.43
C ALA A 57 30.57 9.05 -30.80
N LEU A 58 29.40 9.69 -30.82
CA LEU A 58 28.75 10.22 -32.01
C LEU A 58 29.49 11.46 -32.54
N ALA A 59 29.96 12.35 -31.67
CA ALA A 59 30.77 13.52 -32.07
C ALA A 59 32.13 13.11 -32.67
N GLY A 60 32.75 12.04 -32.17
CA GLY A 60 33.94 11.44 -32.78
C GLY A 60 33.64 10.81 -34.14
N TRP A 61 32.45 10.22 -34.29
CA TRP A 61 32.03 9.51 -35.48
C TRP A 61 31.59 10.42 -36.64
N VAL A 62 30.87 11.52 -36.37
CA VAL A 62 30.41 12.50 -37.41
C VAL A 62 31.58 13.06 -38.23
N ARG A 63 32.81 13.03 -37.70
CA ARG A 63 34.02 13.47 -38.37
C ARG A 63 34.59 12.46 -39.38
N GLN A 64 33.94 11.30 -39.59
CA GLN A 64 34.43 10.25 -40.47
C GLN A 64 34.02 10.44 -41.95
N PRO A 65 34.93 10.19 -42.90
CA PRO A 65 34.72 10.49 -44.32
C PRO A 65 33.88 9.45 -45.11
N SER A 66 33.67 8.23 -44.61
CA SER A 66 33.01 7.13 -45.35
C SER A 66 32.02 6.35 -44.49
N TRP A 67 30.82 6.10 -45.01
CA TRP A 67 29.66 5.63 -44.22
C TRP A 67 29.17 4.26 -44.71
N LYS A 68 28.83 3.36 -43.78
CA LYS A 68 28.55 1.94 -44.03
C LYS A 68 27.07 1.60 -43.75
N PHE A 69 26.16 2.21 -44.49
CA PHE A 69 24.72 2.10 -44.25
C PHE A 69 24.05 0.96 -45.02
N ARG A 70 24.10 -0.28 -44.50
CA ARG A 70 23.20 -1.38 -44.96
C ARG A 70 22.94 -2.39 -43.84
N SER A 71 21.69 -2.48 -43.40
CA SER A 71 21.13 -3.62 -42.65
C SER A 71 19.63 -3.67 -42.94
N GLU A 72 19.11 -4.86 -43.23
CA GLU A 72 17.67 -5.08 -43.45
C GLU A 72 16.85 -4.79 -42.16
N LEU A 73 17.49 -4.79 -40.99
CA LEU A 73 16.86 -4.45 -39.70
C LEU A 73 16.57 -2.97 -39.51
N LEU A 74 17.22 -2.09 -40.26
CA LEU A 74 17.17 -0.67 -39.97
C LEU A 74 15.80 -0.05 -40.28
N LEU A 75 15.17 -0.48 -41.39
CA LEU A 75 13.87 0.04 -41.77
C LEU A 75 12.75 -0.41 -40.81
N PRO A 76 12.65 -1.70 -40.41
CA PRO A 76 11.72 -2.12 -39.36
C PRO A 76 12.00 -1.43 -38.01
N ALA A 77 13.27 -1.24 -37.64
CA ALA A 77 13.63 -0.54 -36.41
C ALA A 77 13.19 0.92 -36.44
N LEU A 78 13.43 1.64 -37.55
CA LEU A 78 12.98 3.00 -37.74
C LEU A 78 11.44 3.08 -37.74
N GLY A 79 10.76 2.16 -38.42
CA GLY A 79 9.30 2.07 -38.43
C GLY A 79 8.71 1.92 -37.03
N PHE A 80 9.29 1.03 -36.21
CA PHE A 80 8.88 0.88 -34.81
C PHE A 80 9.10 2.17 -33.99
N ILE A 81 10.26 2.83 -34.15
CA ILE A 81 10.55 4.11 -33.47
C ILE A 81 9.61 5.23 -33.93
N LEU A 82 9.24 5.28 -35.21
CA LEU A 82 8.30 6.27 -35.73
C LEU A 82 6.90 6.07 -35.17
N VAL A 83 6.43 4.82 -35.05
CA VAL A 83 5.13 4.53 -34.42
C VAL A 83 5.15 4.88 -32.94
N LEU A 84 6.24 4.57 -32.22
CA LEU A 84 6.41 5.02 -30.83
C LEU A 84 6.41 6.55 -30.70
N SER A 85 7.09 7.24 -31.62
CA SER A 85 7.13 8.71 -31.66
C SER A 85 5.76 9.31 -31.94
N ALA A 86 5.00 8.72 -32.88
CA ALA A 86 3.62 9.10 -33.13
C ALA A 86 2.76 8.89 -31.89
N SER A 87 2.89 7.73 -31.23
CA SER A 87 2.17 7.38 -30.00
C SER A 87 2.41 8.34 -28.84
N ALA A 88 3.57 8.99 -28.77
CA ALA A 88 3.85 10.01 -27.78
C ALA A 88 3.05 11.32 -27.99
N LEU A 89 2.52 11.60 -29.19
CA LEU A 89 1.82 12.86 -29.51
C LEU A 89 0.47 13.01 -28.82
N TRP A 90 -0.20 11.90 -28.47
CA TRP A 90 -1.46 11.90 -27.71
C TRP A 90 -1.29 11.31 -26.30
N ALA A 91 -0.06 11.28 -25.79
CA ALA A 91 0.18 10.96 -24.40
C ALA A 91 -0.56 11.95 -23.47
N VAL A 92 -1.23 11.43 -22.44
CA VAL A 92 -1.88 12.21 -21.38
C VAL A 92 -0.84 13.05 -20.66
N ASN A 93 0.32 12.45 -20.37
CA ASN A 93 1.48 13.17 -19.86
C ASN A 93 2.60 13.24 -20.92
N PRO A 94 2.69 14.35 -21.69
CA PRO A 94 3.70 14.48 -22.73
C PRO A 94 5.13 14.54 -22.17
N PHE A 95 5.34 14.97 -20.93
CA PHE A 95 6.67 15.00 -20.31
C PHE A 95 7.17 13.59 -20.00
N ARG A 96 6.29 12.76 -19.44
CA ARG A 96 6.63 11.36 -19.20
C ARG A 96 6.86 10.60 -20.51
N ALA A 97 5.97 10.77 -21.48
CA ALA A 97 6.10 10.13 -22.78
C ALA A 97 7.36 10.55 -23.53
N THR A 98 7.73 11.84 -23.50
CA THR A 98 8.99 12.32 -24.13
C THR A 98 10.22 11.80 -23.42
N TYR A 99 10.19 11.65 -22.09
CA TYR A 99 11.25 10.98 -21.34
C TYR A 99 11.37 9.50 -21.74
N ASP A 100 10.26 8.77 -21.79
CA ASP A 100 10.29 7.36 -22.21
C ASP A 100 10.75 7.22 -23.67
N LEU A 101 10.27 8.07 -24.58
CA LEU A 101 10.71 8.13 -25.97
C LEU A 101 12.21 8.43 -26.09
N SER A 102 12.75 9.28 -25.21
CA SER A 102 14.19 9.58 -25.18
C SER A 102 15.04 8.34 -24.93
N LYS A 103 14.54 7.38 -24.13
CA LYS A 103 15.22 6.08 -23.92
C LYS A 103 15.26 5.28 -25.22
N TYR A 104 14.12 5.12 -25.89
CA TYR A 104 14.04 4.41 -27.17
C TYR A 104 14.91 5.02 -28.25
N LEU A 105 14.87 6.35 -28.40
CA LEU A 105 15.72 7.08 -29.35
C LEU A 105 17.20 6.90 -29.03
N THR A 106 17.58 6.97 -27.75
CA THR A 106 18.96 6.76 -27.30
C THR A 106 19.48 5.37 -27.71
N PHE A 107 18.71 4.30 -27.49
CA PHE A 107 19.11 2.94 -27.85
C PHE A 107 19.02 2.64 -29.34
N PHE A 108 18.05 3.23 -30.05
CA PHE A 108 18.02 3.18 -31.50
C PHE A 108 19.26 3.85 -32.13
N LEU A 109 19.64 5.04 -31.64
CA LEU A 109 20.86 5.71 -32.08
C LEU A 109 22.12 4.92 -31.71
N PHE A 110 22.12 4.22 -30.57
CA PHE A 110 23.17 3.27 -30.23
C PHE A 110 23.26 2.12 -31.25
N PHE A 111 22.14 1.49 -31.59
CA PHE A 111 22.08 0.47 -32.64
C PHE A 111 22.61 0.99 -33.99
N VAL A 112 22.19 2.18 -34.40
CA VAL A 112 22.68 2.83 -35.63
C VAL A 112 24.19 3.06 -35.55
N LEU A 113 24.70 3.61 -34.44
CA LEU A 113 26.13 3.84 -34.24
C LEU A 113 26.94 2.54 -34.34
N LEU A 114 26.46 1.45 -33.72
CA LEU A 114 27.12 0.14 -33.80
C LEU A 114 27.19 -0.39 -35.22
N LEU A 115 26.08 -0.31 -35.97
CA LEU A 115 26.04 -0.74 -37.38
C LEU A 115 27.05 0.03 -38.25
N GLN A 116 27.32 1.29 -37.94
CA GLN A 116 28.24 2.13 -38.72
C GLN A 116 29.71 1.94 -38.32
N THR A 117 29.96 1.74 -37.04
CA THR A 117 31.30 1.80 -36.46
C THR A 117 31.98 0.43 -36.39
N LEU A 118 31.22 -0.61 -36.06
CA LEU A 118 31.77 -1.92 -35.79
C LEU A 118 31.86 -2.78 -37.05
N ASP A 119 32.94 -3.56 -37.10
CA ASP A 119 33.11 -4.66 -38.02
C ASP A 119 33.24 -6.01 -37.29
N ARG A 120 33.30 -7.10 -38.06
CA ARG A 120 33.40 -8.46 -37.50
C ARG A 120 34.65 -8.67 -36.64
N THR A 121 35.73 -7.94 -36.89
CA THR A 121 36.99 -8.10 -36.14
C THR A 121 36.93 -7.45 -34.78
N GLN A 122 36.18 -6.35 -34.65
CA GLN A 122 36.03 -5.59 -33.42
C GLN A 122 35.01 -6.20 -32.44
N ILE A 123 34.06 -7.02 -32.94
CA ILE A 123 33.03 -7.66 -32.11
C ILE A 123 33.66 -8.53 -31.02
N HIS A 124 34.70 -9.30 -31.34
CA HIS A 124 35.37 -10.16 -30.36
C HIS A 124 35.97 -9.35 -29.18
N GLY A 125 36.48 -8.14 -29.43
CA GLY A 125 36.97 -7.24 -28.38
C GLY A 125 35.86 -6.75 -27.45
N ILE A 126 34.67 -6.48 -27.99
CA ILE A 126 33.51 -6.05 -27.20
C ILE A 126 32.93 -7.23 -26.40
N LEU A 127 32.88 -8.42 -26.98
CA LEU A 127 32.45 -9.63 -26.29
C LEU A 127 33.38 -9.99 -25.12
N ARG A 128 34.70 -9.73 -25.24
CA ARG A 128 35.65 -9.86 -24.11
C ARG A 128 35.26 -8.96 -22.94
N ILE A 129 34.93 -7.70 -23.22
CA ILE A 129 34.52 -6.72 -22.19
C ILE A 129 33.19 -7.12 -21.57
N THR A 130 32.26 -7.57 -22.41
CA THR A 130 30.96 -8.09 -22.01
C THR A 130 31.09 -9.27 -21.04
N ALA A 131 32.03 -10.18 -21.31
CA ALA A 131 32.39 -11.30 -20.43
C ALA A 131 32.99 -10.82 -19.11
N ALA A 132 33.96 -9.90 -19.14
CA ALA A 132 34.57 -9.35 -17.93
C ALA A 132 33.54 -8.64 -17.04
N ALA A 133 32.73 -7.76 -17.63
CA ALA A 133 31.69 -7.01 -16.91
C ALA A 133 30.62 -7.93 -16.31
N GLY A 134 30.14 -8.92 -17.08
CA GLY A 134 29.17 -9.90 -16.60
C GLY A 134 29.71 -10.78 -15.46
N GLY A 135 30.97 -11.19 -15.57
CA GLY A 135 31.64 -11.98 -14.52
C GLY A 135 31.85 -11.18 -13.23
N ILE A 136 32.29 -9.92 -13.32
CA ILE A 136 32.48 -9.02 -12.17
C ILE A 136 31.14 -8.74 -11.48
N ALA A 137 30.11 -8.37 -12.25
CA ALA A 137 28.77 -8.13 -11.70
C ALA A 137 28.26 -9.39 -10.97
N SER A 138 28.37 -10.55 -11.60
CA SER A 138 27.92 -11.80 -10.99
C SER A 138 28.66 -12.14 -9.70
N LEU A 139 29.97 -11.90 -9.66
CA LEU A 139 30.77 -12.08 -8.46
C LEU A 139 30.32 -11.14 -7.34
N ILE A 140 30.10 -9.85 -7.63
CA ILE A 140 29.59 -8.87 -6.65
C ILE A 140 28.27 -9.35 -6.07
N GLY A 141 27.31 -9.78 -6.89
CA GLY A 141 26.02 -10.23 -6.40
C GLY A 141 26.04 -11.53 -5.62
N ILE A 142 26.95 -12.45 -5.96
CA ILE A 142 27.21 -13.66 -5.15
C ILE A 142 27.73 -13.26 -3.77
N LEU A 143 28.67 -12.31 -3.72
CA LEU A 143 29.24 -11.84 -2.47
C LEU A 143 28.23 -11.05 -1.62
N GLU A 144 27.36 -10.25 -2.25
CA GLU A 144 26.23 -9.57 -1.58
C GLU A 144 25.23 -10.57 -0.98
N TYR A 145 24.89 -11.64 -1.71
CA TYR A 145 23.99 -12.69 -1.20
C TYR A 145 24.52 -13.33 0.08
N HIS A 146 25.84 -13.51 0.17
CA HIS A 146 26.53 -14.03 1.34
C HIS A 146 26.91 -12.96 2.37
N ALA A 147 26.45 -11.70 2.20
CA ALA A 147 26.76 -10.56 3.06
C ALA A 147 28.27 -10.31 3.28
N ILE A 148 29.10 -10.64 2.27
CA ILE A 148 30.57 -10.50 2.31
C ILE A 148 30.98 -9.06 1.94
N ILE A 149 30.23 -8.38 1.07
CA ILE A 149 30.48 -6.98 0.68
C ILE A 149 29.66 -6.04 1.59
N PRO A 150 30.24 -4.91 2.07
CA PRO A 150 29.56 -3.99 2.98
C PRO A 150 28.37 -3.24 2.36
N GLU A 151 27.41 -2.84 3.20
CA GLU A 151 26.05 -2.34 2.86
C GLU A 151 25.97 -0.99 2.13
N TRP A 152 27.09 -0.40 1.70
CA TRP A 152 27.09 0.87 0.97
C TRP A 152 26.61 0.76 -0.48
N ILE A 153 26.42 -0.46 -0.99
CA ILE A 153 25.68 -0.73 -2.24
C ILE A 153 24.21 -0.95 -1.85
N PRO A 154 23.32 0.03 -2.08
CA PRO A 154 21.91 -0.12 -1.77
C PRO A 154 21.31 -1.25 -2.59
N SER A 155 20.44 -2.03 -1.95
CA SER A 155 19.74 -3.16 -2.56
C SER A 155 18.31 -3.19 -2.02
N THR A 156 17.33 -3.27 -2.91
CA THR A 156 15.93 -3.52 -2.52
C THR A 156 15.61 -5.02 -2.45
N GLY A 157 16.59 -5.90 -2.70
CA GLY A 157 16.43 -7.34 -2.52
C GLY A 157 17.68 -8.12 -2.90
N ARG A 158 18.25 -8.89 -1.97
CA ARG A 158 19.43 -9.72 -2.21
C ARG A 158 19.02 -11.03 -2.90
N PRO A 159 19.77 -11.53 -3.90
CA PRO A 159 20.97 -10.94 -4.50
C PRO A 159 20.67 -9.80 -5.50
N SER A 160 21.50 -8.76 -5.57
CA SER A 160 21.29 -7.63 -6.49
C SER A 160 22.60 -6.93 -6.89
N SER A 161 23.38 -7.48 -7.82
CA SER A 161 24.74 -7.00 -8.13
C SER A 161 24.83 -5.60 -8.78
N THR A 162 24.31 -4.57 -8.10
CA THR A 162 24.12 -3.16 -8.49
C THR A 162 22.96 -2.84 -9.47
N PHE A 163 21.99 -3.76 -9.61
CA PHE A 163 20.74 -3.55 -10.39
C PHE A 163 19.53 -3.11 -9.55
N GLY A 164 19.71 -2.99 -8.24
CA GLY A 164 18.67 -2.73 -7.24
C GLY A 164 17.74 -3.89 -6.98
N PHE A 165 17.23 -4.54 -8.03
CA PHE A 165 16.28 -5.64 -7.97
C PHE A 165 16.86 -6.95 -8.51
N ARG A 166 16.64 -8.06 -7.79
CA ARG A 166 17.05 -9.42 -8.22
C ARG A 166 16.53 -9.82 -9.61
N ASN A 167 15.32 -9.40 -9.99
CA ASN A 167 14.74 -9.69 -11.29
C ASN A 167 15.47 -8.98 -12.44
N MET A 168 15.98 -7.77 -12.20
CA MET A 168 16.78 -7.03 -13.18
C MET A 168 18.18 -7.64 -13.34
N ALA A 169 18.78 -8.09 -12.25
CA ALA A 169 20.01 -8.87 -12.30
C ALA A 169 19.81 -10.14 -13.15
N ALA A 170 18.75 -10.91 -12.88
CA ALA A 170 18.42 -12.10 -13.64
C ALA A 170 18.19 -11.81 -15.14
N PHE A 171 17.53 -10.70 -15.45
CA PHE A 171 17.28 -10.26 -16.82
C PHE A 171 18.59 -9.94 -17.57
N TYR A 172 19.51 -9.20 -16.93
CA TYR A 172 20.84 -8.94 -17.49
C TYR A 172 21.61 -10.24 -17.75
N LEU A 173 21.57 -11.18 -16.81
CA LEU A 173 22.28 -12.46 -16.93
C LEU A 173 21.81 -13.30 -18.12
N ILE A 174 20.49 -13.46 -18.31
CA ILE A 174 19.96 -14.24 -19.44
C ILE A 174 20.19 -13.54 -20.78
N ALA A 175 20.25 -12.21 -20.80
CA ALA A 175 20.58 -11.45 -22.00
C ALA A 175 22.07 -11.60 -22.36
N ASN A 176 22.93 -11.59 -21.35
CA ASN A 176 24.37 -11.51 -21.53
C ASN A 176 25.05 -12.87 -21.68
N ALA A 177 24.63 -13.89 -20.91
CA ALA A 177 25.29 -15.20 -20.89
C ALA A 177 25.52 -15.79 -22.30
N PRO A 178 24.52 -15.82 -23.22
CA PRO A 178 24.72 -16.38 -24.55
C PRO A 178 25.84 -15.70 -25.36
N LEU A 179 26.04 -14.40 -25.16
CA LEU A 179 27.11 -13.62 -25.79
C LEU A 179 28.49 -13.92 -25.18
N VAL A 180 28.55 -14.11 -23.86
CA VAL A 180 29.77 -14.50 -23.15
C VAL A 180 30.22 -15.91 -23.51
N ILE A 181 29.28 -16.80 -23.78
CA ILE A 181 29.61 -18.16 -24.21
C ILE A 181 30.09 -18.17 -25.67
N LEU A 182 29.43 -17.40 -26.55
CA LEU A 182 29.89 -17.19 -27.92
C LEU A 182 31.35 -16.73 -27.96
N PHE A 183 31.70 -15.76 -27.12
CA PHE A 183 33.05 -15.27 -26.96
C PHE A 183 34.05 -16.40 -26.71
N GLY A 184 33.76 -17.30 -25.76
CA GLY A 184 34.65 -18.42 -25.45
C GLY A 184 34.75 -19.44 -26.58
N LEU A 185 33.65 -19.73 -27.27
CA LEU A 185 33.63 -20.70 -28.37
C LEU A 185 34.38 -20.20 -29.61
N THR A 186 34.38 -18.89 -29.85
CA THR A 186 35.07 -18.25 -30.98
C THR A 186 36.48 -17.75 -30.61
N ALA A 187 36.87 -17.89 -29.35
CA ALA A 187 38.16 -17.41 -28.84
C ALA A 187 39.35 -18.23 -29.36
N ARG A 188 40.25 -17.52 -30.05
CA ARG A 188 41.51 -18.08 -30.55
C ARG A 188 42.54 -18.27 -29.44
N HIS A 189 42.58 -17.36 -28.46
CA HIS A 189 43.54 -17.39 -27.35
C HIS A 189 42.97 -18.11 -26.12
N TRP A 190 43.81 -18.89 -25.43
CA TRP A 190 43.40 -19.66 -24.25
C TRP A 190 42.92 -18.76 -23.10
N LYS A 191 43.53 -17.58 -22.92
CA LYS A 191 43.15 -16.60 -21.88
C LYS A 191 41.69 -16.15 -22.04
N ASP A 192 41.25 -15.95 -23.28
CA ASP A 192 39.87 -15.54 -23.60
C ASP A 192 38.88 -16.67 -23.32
N ARG A 193 39.26 -17.93 -23.58
CA ARG A 193 38.44 -19.11 -23.22
C ARG A 193 38.30 -19.25 -21.71
N VAL A 194 39.38 -19.02 -20.96
CA VAL A 194 39.37 -19.06 -19.49
C VAL A 194 38.49 -17.94 -18.93
N LEU A 195 38.62 -16.70 -19.43
CA LEU A 195 37.76 -15.59 -19.04
C LEU A 195 36.28 -15.89 -19.31
N SER A 196 35.97 -16.38 -20.51
CA SER A 196 34.60 -16.78 -20.87
C SER A 196 34.06 -17.87 -19.94
N GLY A 197 34.85 -18.91 -19.65
CA GLY A 197 34.46 -20.01 -18.77
C GLY A 197 34.20 -19.54 -17.33
N LEU A 198 35.11 -18.73 -16.77
CA LEU A 198 34.96 -18.14 -15.43
C LEU A 198 33.70 -17.27 -15.35
N SER A 199 33.54 -16.33 -16.28
CA SER A 199 32.40 -15.43 -16.31
C SER A 199 31.08 -16.16 -16.52
N THR A 200 31.04 -17.16 -17.41
CA THR A 200 29.85 -17.99 -17.62
C THR A 200 29.48 -18.74 -16.35
N GLY A 201 30.46 -19.38 -15.70
CA GLY A 201 30.25 -20.10 -14.45
C GLY A 201 29.70 -19.21 -13.34
N THR A 202 30.32 -18.04 -13.12
CA THR A 202 29.84 -17.08 -12.09
C THR A 202 28.47 -16.53 -12.42
N MET A 203 28.18 -16.22 -13.69
CA MET A 203 26.85 -15.75 -14.14
C MET A 203 25.74 -16.77 -13.89
N ILE A 204 25.99 -18.05 -14.13
CA ILE A 204 25.00 -19.12 -13.88
C ILE A 204 24.74 -19.29 -12.39
N VAL A 205 25.79 -19.30 -11.57
CA VAL A 205 25.66 -19.37 -10.10
C VAL A 205 24.85 -18.18 -9.60
N PHE A 206 25.17 -16.99 -10.10
CA PHE A 206 24.44 -15.80 -9.69
C PHE A 206 22.97 -15.85 -10.14
N LEU A 207 22.68 -16.32 -11.35
CA LEU A 207 21.31 -16.53 -11.84
C LEU A 207 20.52 -17.51 -10.94
N LEU A 208 21.16 -18.57 -10.44
CA LEU A 208 20.54 -19.49 -9.48
C LEU A 208 20.17 -18.77 -8.18
N TYR A 209 21.05 -17.91 -7.66
CA TYR A 209 20.76 -17.14 -6.46
C TYR A 209 19.64 -16.12 -6.63
N THR A 210 19.46 -15.55 -7.82
CA THR A 210 18.35 -14.60 -8.05
C THR A 210 16.97 -15.23 -7.86
N ARG A 211 16.84 -16.57 -7.99
CA ARG A 211 15.59 -17.34 -7.95
C ARG A 211 14.50 -16.81 -8.91
N ALA A 212 14.89 -16.08 -9.96
CA ALA A 212 13.97 -15.43 -10.88
C ALA A 212 13.40 -16.41 -11.92
N ARG A 213 12.22 -16.98 -11.62
CA ARG A 213 11.58 -18.04 -12.42
C ARG A 213 11.33 -17.65 -13.88
N ALA A 214 10.88 -16.42 -14.12
CA ALA A 214 10.61 -15.93 -15.48
C ALA A 214 11.85 -15.93 -16.37
N SER A 215 13.02 -15.66 -15.81
CA SER A 215 14.29 -15.68 -16.53
C SER A 215 14.69 -17.11 -16.95
N TRP A 216 14.44 -18.11 -16.10
CA TRP A 216 14.65 -19.52 -16.43
C TRP A 216 13.70 -20.02 -17.52
N VAL A 217 12.44 -19.59 -17.48
CA VAL A 217 11.45 -19.91 -18.54
C VAL A 217 11.88 -19.31 -19.88
N GLY A 218 12.28 -18.03 -19.89
CA GLY A 218 12.79 -17.36 -21.10
C GLY A 218 14.01 -18.06 -21.68
N LEU A 219 14.99 -18.40 -20.83
CA LEU A 219 16.21 -19.11 -21.25
C LEU A 219 15.90 -20.51 -21.80
N SER A 220 14.96 -21.23 -21.17
CA SER A 220 14.53 -22.58 -21.59
C SER A 220 13.81 -22.57 -22.94
N GLY A 221 12.88 -21.63 -23.13
CA GLY A 221 12.19 -21.45 -24.42
C GLY A 221 13.16 -21.08 -25.54
N ALA A 222 14.12 -20.19 -25.28
CA ALA A 222 15.16 -19.82 -26.23
C ALA A 222 16.07 -21.00 -26.63
N THR A 223 16.36 -21.89 -25.68
CA THR A 223 17.17 -23.10 -25.90
C THR A 223 16.40 -24.14 -26.72
N TYR A 224 15.10 -24.32 -26.45
CA TYR A 224 14.24 -25.21 -27.23
C TYR A 224 14.11 -24.75 -28.68
N LEU A 225 13.93 -23.45 -28.92
CA LEU A 225 13.93 -22.87 -30.27
C LEU A 225 15.24 -23.15 -31.00
N THR A 226 16.37 -23.07 -30.30
CA THR A 226 17.70 -23.39 -30.84
C THR A 226 17.85 -24.89 -31.18
N LEU A 227 17.29 -25.78 -30.35
CA LEU A 227 17.23 -27.22 -30.62
C LEU A 227 16.30 -27.57 -31.80
N CYS A 228 15.24 -26.79 -32.04
CA CYS A 228 14.41 -26.96 -33.23
C CYS A 228 15.21 -26.60 -34.50
N LEU A 229 15.98 -25.51 -34.46
CA LEU A 229 16.90 -25.11 -35.54
C LEU A 229 18.03 -26.16 -35.77
N TRP A 230 18.40 -26.93 -34.74
CA TRP A 230 19.40 -28.00 -34.80
C TRP A 230 19.00 -29.18 -35.68
N THR A 231 17.70 -29.51 -35.77
CA THR A 231 17.20 -30.64 -36.58
C THR A 231 17.48 -30.51 -38.08
N PHE A 232 17.87 -29.32 -38.54
CA PHE A 232 18.10 -29.01 -39.95
C PHE A 232 19.57 -29.04 -40.40
N ASN A 233 20.60 -29.06 -39.52
CA ASN A 233 22.02 -29.13 -39.96
C ASN A 233 23.03 -29.71 -38.93
N ARG A 234 23.35 -31.01 -39.02
CA ARG A 234 24.16 -31.76 -38.04
C ARG A 234 25.63 -31.33 -37.82
N ARG A 235 26.29 -30.60 -38.73
CA ARG A 235 27.75 -30.27 -38.61
C ARG A 235 28.07 -29.12 -37.65
N VAL A 236 27.27 -28.05 -37.69
CA VAL A 236 27.35 -26.88 -36.78
C VAL A 236 26.89 -27.26 -35.37
N CYS A 237 25.99 -28.22 -35.38
CA CYS A 237 25.22 -28.73 -34.27
C CYS A 237 26.03 -29.49 -33.21
N ASN A 238 27.22 -30.05 -33.47
CA ASN A 238 28.00 -30.64 -32.37
C ASN A 238 28.58 -29.58 -31.41
N ARG A 239 28.83 -28.34 -31.85
CA ARG A 239 29.25 -27.20 -31.00
C ARG A 239 28.09 -26.39 -30.44
N ALA A 240 26.96 -26.30 -31.17
CA ALA A 240 25.74 -25.65 -30.69
C ALA A 240 24.88 -26.54 -29.76
N LEU A 241 24.91 -27.87 -29.94
CA LEU A 241 24.32 -28.85 -29.02
C LEU A 241 25.12 -28.90 -27.71
N TYR A 242 26.44 -28.67 -27.75
CA TYR A 242 27.24 -28.40 -26.57
C TYR A 242 26.68 -27.17 -25.83
N LEU A 243 26.45 -26.02 -26.49
CA LEU A 243 25.80 -24.84 -25.91
C LEU A 243 24.44 -25.14 -25.24
N CYS A 244 23.61 -25.98 -25.86
CA CYS A 244 22.28 -26.34 -25.34
C CYS A 244 22.34 -27.38 -24.20
N LEU A 245 23.24 -28.37 -24.28
CA LEU A 245 23.39 -29.44 -23.30
C LEU A 245 24.24 -29.04 -22.08
N SER A 246 25.23 -28.15 -22.25
CA SER A 246 26.16 -27.75 -21.18
C SER A 246 25.59 -26.70 -20.23
N LEU A 247 24.47 -26.04 -20.57
CA LEU A 247 23.98 -24.87 -19.83
C LEU A 247 22.59 -25.01 -19.21
N LEU A 248 21.68 -25.79 -19.80
CA LEU A 248 20.27 -25.70 -19.38
C LEU A 248 19.68 -26.95 -18.73
N ASN A 249 19.93 -28.16 -19.24
CA ASN A 249 19.09 -29.28 -18.82
C ASN A 249 19.49 -29.98 -17.49
N PRO A 250 20.77 -30.15 -17.11
CA PRO A 250 21.10 -30.84 -15.86
C PRO A 250 20.70 -30.03 -14.64
N PHE A 251 20.78 -28.70 -14.71
CA PHE A 251 20.44 -27.82 -13.59
C PHE A 251 18.94 -27.49 -13.54
N LEU A 252 18.24 -27.43 -14.68
CA LEU A 252 16.77 -27.35 -14.67
C LEU A 252 16.15 -28.63 -14.09
N LEU A 253 16.66 -29.80 -14.48
CA LEU A 253 16.25 -31.08 -13.90
C LEU A 253 16.74 -31.24 -12.46
N ALA A 254 17.95 -30.80 -12.08
CA ALA A 254 18.40 -30.82 -10.69
C ALA A 254 17.64 -29.82 -9.81
N TYR A 255 17.29 -28.63 -10.31
CA TYR A 255 16.46 -27.66 -9.59
C TYR A 255 15.02 -28.18 -9.45
N LEU A 256 14.45 -28.79 -10.49
CA LEU A 256 13.15 -29.48 -10.43
C LEU A 256 13.18 -30.78 -9.60
N ALA A 257 14.35 -31.43 -9.46
CA ALA A 257 14.54 -32.68 -8.71
C ALA A 257 14.85 -32.47 -7.23
N VAL A 258 15.70 -31.49 -6.89
CA VAL A 258 16.23 -31.25 -5.55
C VAL A 258 15.31 -30.34 -4.75
N TYR A 259 14.58 -29.43 -5.39
CA TYR A 259 13.69 -28.52 -4.68
C TYR A 259 12.50 -29.23 -3.98
N PRO A 260 11.80 -30.21 -4.60
CA PRO A 260 10.76 -30.98 -3.92
C PRO A 260 11.27 -31.84 -2.74
N LEU A 261 12.57 -32.16 -2.72
CA LEU A 261 13.21 -32.91 -1.64
C LEU A 261 13.49 -32.06 -0.40
N VAL A 262 13.49 -30.73 -0.53
CA VAL A 262 13.79 -29.78 0.57
C VAL A 262 12.56 -28.99 1.03
N SER A 263 11.53 -28.81 0.18
CA SER A 263 10.31 -28.06 0.54
C SER A 263 9.09 -28.99 0.70
N GLY A 264 8.74 -29.29 1.95
CA GLY A 264 7.70 -30.26 2.32
C GLY A 264 6.30 -29.95 1.80
N SER A 265 5.82 -30.77 0.86
CA SER A 265 4.39 -30.92 0.54
C SER A 265 4.02 -32.37 0.15
N ASP A 266 2.73 -32.67 0.28
CA ASP A 266 2.06 -33.97 0.33
C ASP A 266 2.00 -34.71 -1.02
N PHE A 267 2.94 -35.61 -1.27
CA PHE A 267 2.75 -36.74 -2.20
C PHE A 267 2.88 -38.05 -1.42
N THR A 268 2.12 -39.08 -1.80
CA THR A 268 2.28 -40.43 -1.23
C THR A 268 3.67 -40.98 -1.55
N THR A 269 4.29 -41.63 -0.55
CA THR A 269 5.70 -42.08 -0.55
C THR A 269 6.08 -42.92 -1.78
N GLY A 270 5.14 -43.73 -2.31
CA GLY A 270 5.35 -44.54 -3.51
C GLY A 270 5.48 -43.74 -4.81
N THR A 271 4.66 -42.69 -4.97
CA THR A 271 4.70 -41.82 -6.15
C THR A 271 5.96 -40.96 -6.17
N LYS A 272 6.43 -40.52 -4.99
CA LYS A 272 7.74 -39.86 -4.81
C LYS A 272 8.88 -40.79 -5.24
N LEU A 273 8.88 -42.04 -4.79
CA LEU A 273 9.94 -43.01 -5.10
C LEU A 273 10.01 -43.38 -6.59
N VAL A 274 8.87 -43.55 -7.26
CA VAL A 274 8.82 -43.89 -8.69
C VAL A 274 9.25 -42.69 -9.55
N LEU A 275 8.78 -41.48 -9.22
CA LEU A 275 9.23 -40.26 -9.91
C LEU A 275 10.72 -40.00 -9.65
N VAL A 276 11.22 -40.21 -8.42
CA VAL A 276 12.64 -40.11 -8.08
C VAL A 276 13.46 -41.16 -8.82
N ALA A 277 13.02 -42.41 -8.90
CA ALA A 277 13.74 -43.46 -9.61
C ALA A 277 13.80 -43.19 -11.12
N ILE A 278 12.68 -42.79 -11.74
CA ILE A 278 12.64 -42.42 -13.15
C ILE A 278 13.52 -41.20 -13.40
N LEU A 279 13.43 -40.15 -12.57
CA LEU A 279 14.20 -38.93 -12.72
C LEU A 279 15.70 -39.16 -12.48
N VAL A 280 16.09 -39.93 -11.47
CA VAL A 280 17.48 -40.30 -11.18
C VAL A 280 18.04 -41.17 -12.28
N VAL A 281 17.31 -42.17 -12.77
CA VAL A 281 17.77 -43.01 -13.90
C VAL A 281 17.91 -42.17 -15.16
N THR A 282 16.98 -41.24 -15.43
CA THR A 282 17.05 -40.38 -16.61
C THR A 282 18.20 -39.37 -16.50
N VAL A 283 18.42 -38.78 -15.32
CA VAL A 283 19.52 -37.84 -15.04
C VAL A 283 20.87 -38.55 -15.05
N VAL A 284 21.00 -39.75 -14.49
CA VAL A 284 22.23 -40.53 -14.48
C VAL A 284 22.55 -41.05 -15.88
N ALA A 285 21.58 -41.61 -16.60
CA ALA A 285 21.78 -42.05 -17.98
C ALA A 285 22.17 -40.86 -18.88
N TRP A 286 21.52 -39.71 -18.72
CA TRP A 286 21.84 -38.51 -19.48
C TRP A 286 23.19 -37.89 -19.07
N ALA A 287 23.55 -37.87 -17.78
CA ALA A 287 24.85 -37.40 -17.30
C ALA A 287 25.99 -38.31 -17.76
N VAL A 288 25.80 -39.63 -17.76
CA VAL A 288 26.76 -40.59 -18.31
C VAL A 288 26.91 -40.41 -19.81
N LEU A 289 25.81 -40.25 -20.56
CA LEU A 289 25.89 -39.95 -22.00
C LEU A 289 26.56 -38.59 -22.26
N THR A 290 26.24 -37.56 -21.48
CA THR A 290 26.81 -36.21 -21.66
C THR A 290 28.29 -36.20 -21.29
N LEU A 291 28.71 -36.83 -20.19
CA LEU A 291 30.12 -36.97 -19.78
C LEU A 291 30.92 -37.85 -20.75
N LYS A 292 30.32 -38.92 -21.28
CA LYS A 292 30.94 -39.77 -22.30
C LYS A 292 31.13 -39.00 -23.61
N THR A 293 30.12 -38.26 -24.05
CA THR A 293 30.18 -37.42 -25.27
C THR A 293 31.15 -36.24 -25.07
N LEU A 294 31.19 -35.66 -23.87
CA LEU A 294 32.14 -34.62 -23.46
C LEU A 294 33.58 -35.16 -23.47
N TRP A 295 33.81 -36.33 -22.88
CA TRP A 295 35.12 -36.99 -22.87
C TRP A 295 35.60 -37.33 -24.29
N GLU A 296 34.74 -37.92 -25.12
CA GLU A 296 35.07 -38.26 -26.51
C GLU A 296 35.34 -37.02 -27.38
N PHE A 297 34.69 -35.88 -27.09
CA PHE A 297 34.90 -34.60 -27.78
C PHE A 297 36.13 -33.81 -27.30
N LEU A 298 36.44 -33.83 -25.99
CA LEU A 298 37.60 -33.12 -25.42
C LEU A 298 38.92 -33.87 -25.64
N LYS A 299 38.86 -35.21 -25.73
CA LYS A 299 40.01 -36.12 -25.92
C LYS A 299 40.96 -35.73 -27.07
N PRO A 300 40.52 -35.17 -28.23
CA PRO A 300 41.42 -34.80 -29.31
C PRO A 300 41.81 -33.31 -29.35
N HIS A 301 41.22 -32.42 -28.53
CA HIS A 301 41.30 -30.95 -28.72
C HIS A 301 41.77 -30.14 -27.48
N MET A 302 42.16 -30.78 -26.38
CA MET A 302 42.44 -30.08 -25.12
C MET A 302 43.84 -30.31 -24.56
N ASP A 303 44.47 -29.20 -24.17
CA ASP A 303 45.64 -29.16 -23.28
C ASP A 303 45.22 -29.51 -21.84
N LYS A 304 45.98 -30.39 -21.16
CA LYS A 304 45.64 -30.93 -19.83
C LYS A 304 45.41 -29.83 -18.78
N GLN A 305 46.07 -28.68 -18.93
CA GLN A 305 45.92 -27.54 -18.03
C GLN A 305 44.51 -26.90 -18.06
N LEU A 306 43.85 -26.86 -19.22
CA LEU A 306 42.49 -26.29 -19.32
C LEU A 306 41.45 -27.16 -18.61
N VAL A 307 41.67 -28.49 -18.57
CA VAL A 307 40.79 -29.44 -17.87
C VAL A 307 40.89 -29.23 -16.36
N HIS A 308 42.10 -29.01 -15.82
CA HIS A 308 42.31 -28.71 -14.41
C HIS A 308 41.71 -27.36 -14.00
N ILE A 309 41.82 -26.34 -14.86
CA ILE A 309 41.21 -25.02 -14.60
C ILE A 309 39.68 -25.14 -14.65
N ALA A 310 39.11 -25.81 -15.64
CA ALA A 310 37.66 -26.03 -15.72
C ALA A 310 37.12 -26.82 -14.52
N LEU A 311 37.83 -27.85 -14.07
CA LEU A 311 37.50 -28.63 -12.87
C LEU A 311 37.64 -27.80 -11.58
N ALA A 312 38.70 -27.01 -11.43
CA ALA A 312 38.90 -26.13 -10.28
C ALA A 312 37.85 -25.02 -10.22
N THR A 313 37.48 -24.46 -11.38
CA THR A 313 36.43 -23.45 -11.49
C THR A 313 35.06 -24.03 -11.17
N THR A 314 34.77 -25.23 -11.69
CA THR A 314 33.54 -25.97 -11.38
C THR A 314 33.49 -26.35 -9.90
N GLY A 315 34.62 -26.77 -9.32
CA GLY A 315 34.76 -27.06 -7.89
C GLY A 315 34.55 -25.84 -7.00
N MET A 316 35.12 -24.68 -7.36
CA MET A 316 34.91 -23.41 -6.65
C MET A 316 33.45 -22.94 -6.75
N VAL A 317 32.82 -23.07 -7.92
CA VAL A 317 31.40 -22.81 -8.16
C VAL A 317 30.51 -23.70 -7.30
N ILE A 318 30.84 -25.00 -7.21
CA ILE A 318 30.15 -25.97 -6.35
C ILE A 318 30.30 -25.57 -4.88
N VAL A 319 31.52 -25.28 -4.41
CA VAL A 319 31.79 -24.87 -3.02
C VAL A 319 31.02 -23.60 -2.65
N LEU A 320 31.03 -22.58 -3.51
CA LEU A 320 30.27 -21.34 -3.28
C LEU A 320 28.75 -21.60 -3.25
N GLY A 321 28.24 -22.50 -4.09
CA GLY A 321 26.83 -22.90 -4.19
C GLY A 321 26.29 -23.66 -2.97
N PHE A 322 27.17 -24.28 -2.18
CA PHE A 322 26.81 -25.06 -0.98
C PHE A 322 27.03 -24.31 0.35
N LEU A 323 27.49 -23.05 0.31
CA LEU A 323 27.62 -22.24 1.52
C LEU A 323 26.22 -21.92 2.10
N PRO A 324 25.99 -22.14 3.41
CA PRO A 324 24.70 -21.85 4.04
C PRO A 324 24.39 -20.34 4.00
N ALA A 325 23.16 -20.00 3.60
CA ALA A 325 22.72 -18.60 3.55
C ALA A 325 22.61 -18.04 4.98
N GLY A 326 23.47 -17.09 5.32
CA GLY A 326 23.61 -16.57 6.69
C GLY A 326 22.63 -15.47 7.12
N VAL A 327 21.51 -15.24 6.42
CA VAL A 327 20.66 -14.07 6.68
C VAL A 327 19.17 -14.40 6.56
N GLU A 328 18.41 -14.13 7.63
CA GLU A 328 16.95 -13.96 7.57
C GLU A 328 16.63 -12.63 6.88
N GLU A 329 15.86 -12.67 5.78
CA GLU A 329 15.39 -11.47 5.07
C GLU A 329 14.54 -10.57 5.99
N LYS A 330 15.18 -9.55 6.55
CA LYS A 330 14.56 -8.48 7.33
C LYS A 330 14.31 -7.27 6.44
N HIS A 331 13.02 -6.96 6.28
CA HIS A 331 12.50 -5.62 5.92
C HIS A 331 12.71 -5.11 4.47
N VAL A 332 12.09 -5.77 3.48
CA VAL A 332 11.62 -5.07 2.28
C VAL A 332 10.15 -5.43 2.05
N GLN A 333 9.35 -4.44 1.63
CA GLN A 333 7.90 -4.54 1.41
C GLN A 333 7.52 -5.87 0.76
N ARG A 334 7.00 -6.78 1.59
CA ARG A 334 6.52 -8.09 1.18
C ARG A 334 5.21 -7.91 0.43
N PHE A 335 5.24 -7.97 -0.90
CA PHE A 335 4.15 -8.66 -1.60
C PHE A 335 4.29 -10.15 -1.29
N ASP A 336 3.73 -10.58 -0.15
CA ASP A 336 3.54 -11.96 0.31
C ASP A 336 4.32 -13.02 -0.51
N GLU A 337 5.58 -13.26 -0.13
CA GLU A 337 6.43 -14.29 -0.72
C GLU A 337 6.26 -15.65 -0.03
N LYS A 338 5.03 -15.99 0.40
CA LYS A 338 4.67 -17.37 0.77
C LYS A 338 4.50 -18.30 -0.44
N LYS A 339 5.17 -18.04 -1.57
CA LYS A 339 5.06 -18.83 -2.81
C LYS A 339 6.41 -19.33 -3.24
N ALA A 340 6.90 -20.33 -2.52
CA ALA A 340 8.27 -20.82 -2.64
C ALA A 340 8.46 -21.76 -3.85
N ASP A 341 7.42 -22.38 -4.43
CA ASP A 341 7.57 -23.37 -5.51
C ASP A 341 6.67 -23.15 -6.77
N VAL A 342 6.85 -24.01 -7.78
CA VAL A 342 6.08 -24.00 -9.04
C VAL A 342 4.68 -24.60 -8.87
N SER A 343 4.47 -25.56 -7.96
CA SER A 343 3.12 -26.09 -7.70
C SER A 343 2.24 -25.00 -7.08
N SER A 344 2.68 -24.28 -6.07
CA SER A 344 2.02 -23.10 -5.53
C SER A 344 1.85 -22.00 -6.56
N ALA A 345 2.73 -21.84 -7.56
CA ALA A 345 2.48 -20.93 -8.67
C ALA A 345 1.33 -21.42 -9.58
N ILE A 346 1.31 -22.69 -9.96
CA ILE A 346 0.26 -23.30 -10.80
C ILE A 346 -1.08 -23.39 -10.05
N THR A 347 -1.08 -23.84 -8.80
CA THR A 347 -2.25 -23.87 -7.91
C THR A 347 -2.75 -22.45 -7.64
N SER A 348 -1.85 -21.46 -7.54
CA SER A 348 -2.24 -20.05 -7.43
C SER A 348 -2.82 -19.49 -8.73
N MET A 349 -2.39 -19.97 -9.90
CA MET A 349 -3.05 -19.62 -11.17
C MET A 349 -4.49 -20.16 -11.24
N THR A 350 -4.80 -21.22 -10.49
CA THR A 350 -6.15 -21.82 -10.43
C THR A 350 -7.02 -21.38 -9.23
N GLN A 351 -6.44 -20.77 -8.20
CA GLN A 351 -7.17 -20.24 -7.03
C GLN A 351 -7.52 -18.75 -7.20
N ARG A 352 -8.74 -18.34 -6.82
CA ARG A 352 -9.13 -16.91 -6.79
C ARG A 352 -8.14 -16.11 -5.92
N GLY A 353 -7.43 -15.15 -6.53
CA GLY A 353 -6.42 -14.30 -5.88
C GLY A 353 -4.99 -14.86 -5.85
N GLY A 354 -4.77 -16.08 -6.35
CA GLY A 354 -3.46 -16.72 -6.35
C GLY A 354 -2.53 -16.24 -7.48
N ASP A 355 -3.07 -15.81 -8.62
CA ASP A 355 -2.31 -15.30 -9.76
C ASP A 355 -1.75 -13.88 -9.54
N ARG A 356 -2.00 -13.27 -8.36
CA ARG A 356 -1.81 -11.84 -8.07
C ARG A 356 -2.65 -10.96 -9.02
N ASP A 357 -3.81 -11.46 -9.46
CA ASP A 357 -4.69 -10.79 -10.42
C ASP A 357 -3.97 -10.45 -11.75
N ARG A 358 -2.95 -11.22 -12.12
CA ARG A 358 -2.19 -11.06 -13.37
C ARG A 358 -3.06 -11.30 -14.60
N PHE A 359 -3.86 -12.36 -14.59
CA PHE A 359 -4.75 -12.64 -15.72
C PHE A 359 -5.83 -11.58 -15.83
N TYR A 360 -6.29 -11.06 -14.69
CA TYR A 360 -7.18 -9.92 -14.65
C TYR A 360 -6.52 -8.67 -15.26
N MET A 361 -5.27 -8.35 -14.91
CA MET A 361 -4.56 -7.26 -15.59
C MET A 361 -4.40 -7.48 -17.08
N TRP A 362 -4.06 -8.69 -17.49
CA TRP A 362 -3.92 -9.01 -18.90
C TRP A 362 -5.25 -8.84 -19.64
N SER A 363 -6.36 -9.29 -19.06
CA SER A 363 -7.69 -9.10 -19.66
C SER A 363 -8.06 -7.62 -19.74
N ARG A 364 -7.82 -6.83 -18.68
CA ARG A 364 -8.07 -5.38 -18.69
C ARG A 364 -7.16 -4.61 -19.65
N THR A 365 -5.91 -5.03 -19.78
CA THR A 365 -4.99 -4.47 -20.79
C THR A 365 -5.46 -4.82 -22.20
N LEU A 366 -6.00 -6.03 -22.39
CA LEU A 366 -6.57 -6.44 -23.67
C LEU A 366 -7.85 -5.66 -24.00
N GLU A 367 -8.73 -5.42 -23.03
CA GLU A 367 -9.90 -4.53 -23.19
C GLU A 367 -9.46 -3.12 -23.62
N MET A 368 -8.41 -2.57 -23.01
CA MET A 368 -7.83 -1.29 -23.42
C MET A 368 -7.30 -1.31 -24.86
N VAL A 369 -6.71 -2.42 -25.30
CA VAL A 369 -6.30 -2.62 -26.72
C VAL A 369 -7.53 -2.68 -27.62
N VAL A 370 -8.58 -3.39 -27.21
CA VAL A 370 -9.84 -3.54 -27.98
C VAL A 370 -10.55 -2.19 -28.12
N ASP A 371 -10.55 -1.35 -27.09
CA ASP A 371 -11.14 -0.01 -27.11
C ASP A 371 -10.36 0.97 -28.00
N ARG A 372 -9.05 0.74 -28.19
CA ARG A 372 -8.14 1.60 -28.98
C ARG A 372 -7.29 0.77 -29.96
N PRO A 373 -7.90 0.05 -30.92
CA PRO A 373 -7.24 -1.04 -31.63
C PRO A 373 -6.15 -0.61 -32.60
N LEU A 374 -6.24 0.58 -33.20
CA LEU A 374 -5.31 1.00 -34.24
C LEU A 374 -4.03 1.63 -33.67
N LEU A 375 -4.18 2.65 -32.84
CA LEU A 375 -3.08 3.48 -32.34
C LEU A 375 -2.81 3.29 -30.85
N GLY A 376 -3.62 2.52 -30.13
CA GLY A 376 -3.48 2.35 -28.69
C GLY A 376 -3.78 3.63 -27.92
N VAL A 377 -3.46 3.62 -26.64
CA VAL A 377 -3.75 4.72 -25.73
C VAL A 377 -2.69 5.81 -25.72
N GLY A 378 -1.52 5.60 -26.32
CA GLY A 378 -0.38 6.53 -26.25
C GLY A 378 0.73 6.03 -25.33
N LEU A 379 1.96 6.48 -25.60
CA LEU A 379 3.17 6.04 -24.89
C LEU A 379 3.10 6.41 -23.40
N GLY A 380 3.20 5.43 -22.52
CA GLY A 380 3.09 5.59 -21.07
C GLY A 380 1.66 5.70 -20.53
N ASN A 381 0.64 5.84 -21.39
CA ASN A 381 -0.72 6.19 -20.94
C ASN A 381 -1.49 5.09 -20.23
N TRP A 382 -1.02 3.85 -20.33
CA TRP A 382 -1.67 2.73 -19.67
C TRP A 382 -1.82 3.01 -18.16
N GLU A 383 -0.83 3.63 -17.49
CA GLU A 383 -0.85 3.91 -16.05
C GLU A 383 -1.93 4.93 -15.65
N TYR A 384 -2.22 5.90 -16.52
CA TYR A 384 -3.22 6.95 -16.29
C TYR A 384 -4.65 6.50 -16.59
N LEU A 385 -4.80 5.51 -17.46
CA LEU A 385 -6.11 4.99 -17.91
C LEU A 385 -6.51 3.72 -17.19
N PHE A 386 -5.56 2.90 -16.71
CA PHE A 386 -5.84 1.64 -16.04
C PHE A 386 -6.89 1.73 -14.93
N PRO A 387 -6.94 2.81 -14.11
CA PRO A 387 -8.00 2.94 -13.12
C PRO A 387 -9.44 2.85 -13.66
N LEU A 388 -9.70 3.24 -14.92
CA LEU A 388 -11.02 3.09 -15.53
C LEU A 388 -11.39 1.63 -15.83
N TYR A 389 -10.38 0.77 -16.01
CA TYR A 389 -10.56 -0.65 -16.31
C TYR A 389 -10.45 -1.49 -15.03
N ASP A 390 -10.18 -0.85 -13.88
CA ASP A 390 -10.19 -1.54 -12.61
C ASP A 390 -11.58 -1.45 -11.97
N GLU A 391 -12.31 -2.57 -11.99
CA GLU A 391 -13.58 -2.75 -11.27
C GLU A 391 -13.40 -2.81 -9.73
N GLY A 392 -12.42 -2.08 -9.18
CA GLY A 392 -12.10 -2.04 -7.75
C GLY A 392 -11.36 -3.27 -7.23
N ARG A 393 -10.80 -4.11 -8.11
CA ARG A 393 -10.11 -5.35 -7.70
C ARG A 393 -8.65 -5.09 -7.34
N MET A 394 -7.99 -4.24 -8.12
CA MET A 394 -6.52 -4.08 -8.15
C MET A 394 -6.03 -2.78 -7.50
N ILE A 395 -6.71 -1.66 -7.72
CA ILE A 395 -6.37 -0.38 -7.13
C ILE A 395 -6.88 -0.39 -5.70
N ARG A 396 -5.96 -0.73 -4.81
CA ARG A 396 -6.17 -0.64 -3.37
C ARG A 396 -5.28 0.48 -2.82
N PRO A 397 -5.68 1.15 -1.73
CA PRO A 397 -4.93 2.29 -1.20
C PRO A 397 -3.50 1.98 -0.74
N GLU A 398 -3.14 0.71 -0.57
CA GLU A 398 -1.76 0.30 -0.23
C GLU A 398 -0.97 -0.22 -1.44
N HIS A 399 -1.65 -0.63 -2.53
CA HIS A 399 -1.01 -1.27 -3.68
C HIS A 399 -1.88 -1.09 -4.92
N ALA A 400 -1.43 -0.25 -5.85
CA ALA A 400 -1.95 -0.18 -7.22
C ALA A 400 -0.91 -0.79 -8.17
N PRO A 401 -1.32 -1.52 -9.21
CA PRO A 401 -0.38 -2.02 -10.21
C PRO A 401 0.29 -0.84 -10.92
N VAL A 402 1.62 -0.83 -10.90
CA VAL A 402 2.46 0.22 -11.53
C VAL A 402 2.89 -0.17 -12.96
N ARG A 403 2.54 -1.38 -13.45
CA ARG A 403 2.82 -1.82 -14.85
C ARG A 403 2.01 -3.04 -15.31
N PRO A 404 1.76 -3.21 -16.63
CA PRO A 404 1.26 -4.45 -17.20
C PRO A 404 2.33 -5.54 -17.08
N HIS A 405 1.96 -6.74 -16.64
CA HIS A 405 2.91 -7.86 -16.48
C HIS A 405 3.08 -8.65 -17.77
N ASN A 406 3.24 -7.96 -18.91
CA ASN A 406 3.41 -8.55 -20.23
C ASN A 406 3.88 -7.49 -21.23
N GLU A 407 5.09 -7.60 -21.75
CA GLU A 407 5.67 -6.63 -22.71
C GLU A 407 4.86 -6.48 -24.01
N VAL A 408 4.30 -7.56 -24.56
CA VAL A 408 3.59 -7.54 -25.85
C VAL A 408 2.24 -6.84 -25.71
N LEU A 409 1.50 -7.16 -24.65
CA LEU A 409 0.26 -6.47 -24.31
C LEU A 409 0.53 -5.00 -23.99
N TRP A 410 1.66 -4.68 -23.36
CA TRP A 410 2.06 -3.30 -23.09
C TRP A 410 2.33 -2.50 -24.38
N ILE A 411 3.13 -3.06 -25.31
CA ILE A 411 3.35 -2.42 -26.62
C ILE A 411 2.02 -2.25 -27.36
N GLY A 412 1.19 -3.30 -27.37
CA GLY A 412 -0.13 -3.27 -27.98
C GLY A 412 -1.07 -2.22 -27.37
N SER A 413 -1.09 -2.08 -26.05
CA SER A 413 -1.97 -1.11 -25.38
C SER A 413 -1.59 0.32 -25.75
N GLU A 414 -0.31 0.62 -25.88
CA GLU A 414 0.14 2.01 -26.10
C GLU A 414 0.22 2.42 -27.57
N THR A 415 0.53 1.47 -28.44
CA THR A 415 0.77 1.73 -29.87
C THR A 415 -0.26 1.09 -30.79
N GLY A 416 -1.21 0.33 -30.23
CA GLY A 416 -2.22 -0.41 -30.97
C GLY A 416 -1.65 -1.53 -31.82
N ALA A 417 -2.50 -2.08 -32.69
CA ALA A 417 -2.13 -3.11 -33.64
C ALA A 417 -1.01 -2.65 -34.59
N VAL A 418 -0.95 -1.35 -34.91
CA VAL A 418 0.09 -0.81 -35.82
C VAL A 418 1.48 -0.93 -35.20
N GLY A 419 1.66 -0.48 -33.96
CA GLY A 419 2.97 -0.58 -33.31
C GLY A 419 3.33 -1.99 -32.88
N LEU A 420 2.34 -2.81 -32.50
CA LEU A 420 2.56 -4.23 -32.28
C LEU A 420 3.02 -4.94 -33.56
N LEU A 421 2.40 -4.66 -34.71
CA LEU A 421 2.82 -5.20 -36.00
C LEU A 421 4.23 -4.71 -36.36
N ALA A 422 4.54 -3.43 -36.16
CA ALA A 422 5.89 -2.91 -36.38
C ALA A 422 6.94 -3.61 -35.51
N TYR A 423 6.62 -3.88 -34.24
CA TYR A 423 7.48 -4.64 -33.33
C TYR A 423 7.66 -6.10 -33.79
N LEU A 424 6.58 -6.77 -34.21
CA LEU A 424 6.64 -8.14 -34.73
C LEU A 424 7.40 -8.23 -36.06
N LEU A 425 7.28 -7.23 -36.92
CA LEU A 425 8.05 -7.12 -38.17
C LEU A 425 9.55 -6.94 -37.89
N LEU A 426 9.90 -6.16 -36.87
CA LEU A 426 11.28 -6.01 -36.40
C LEU A 426 11.85 -7.35 -35.91
N LEU A 427 11.11 -8.06 -35.04
CA LEU A 427 11.49 -9.41 -34.57
C LEU A 427 11.55 -10.44 -35.70
N GLY A 428 10.60 -10.42 -36.62
CA GLY A 428 10.55 -11.31 -37.79
C GLY A 428 11.73 -11.08 -38.73
N THR A 429 12.09 -9.82 -38.97
CA THR A 429 13.27 -9.47 -39.78
C THR A 429 14.57 -9.92 -39.10
N PHE A 430 14.66 -9.77 -37.78
CA PHE A 430 15.79 -10.28 -37.00
C PHE A 430 15.94 -11.80 -37.16
N LEU A 431 14.84 -12.55 -36.98
CA LEU A 431 14.84 -14.00 -37.15
C LEU A 431 15.20 -14.42 -38.59
N PHE A 432 14.65 -13.71 -39.58
CA PHE A 432 14.99 -13.92 -40.99
C PHE A 432 16.50 -13.76 -41.24
N LEU A 433 17.13 -12.72 -40.68
CA LEU A 433 18.57 -12.53 -40.80
C LEU A 433 19.39 -13.62 -40.10
N VAL A 434 18.93 -14.10 -38.95
CA VAL A 434 19.57 -15.26 -38.27
C VAL A 434 19.51 -16.50 -39.15
N ILE A 435 18.34 -16.80 -39.76
CA ILE A 435 18.16 -17.92 -40.69
C ILE A 435 19.02 -17.73 -41.96
N LYS A 436 19.14 -16.49 -42.46
CA LYS A 436 19.98 -16.15 -43.60
C LYS A 436 21.47 -16.42 -43.30
N ILE A 437 21.95 -15.99 -42.13
CA ILE A 437 23.31 -16.30 -41.65
C ILE A 437 23.49 -17.83 -41.55
N TRP A 438 22.51 -18.52 -40.96
CA TRP A 438 22.50 -19.97 -40.81
C TRP A 438 22.63 -20.73 -42.13
N ASN A 439 21.82 -20.37 -43.12
CA ASN A 439 21.73 -21.09 -44.39
C ASN A 439 22.83 -20.74 -45.39
N ARG A 440 23.32 -19.50 -45.40
CA ARG A 440 24.18 -19.00 -46.48
C ARG A 440 25.66 -18.90 -46.11
N MET A 441 25.99 -18.80 -44.82
CA MET A 441 27.38 -18.67 -44.39
C MET A 441 27.91 -20.04 -43.98
N LYS A 442 28.92 -20.56 -44.71
CA LYS A 442 29.68 -21.76 -44.28
C LYS A 442 30.63 -21.48 -43.10
N ASP A 443 30.59 -20.25 -42.58
CA ASP A 443 31.40 -19.77 -41.46
C ASP A 443 30.72 -20.14 -40.14
N VAL A 444 31.35 -21.06 -39.40
CA VAL A 444 30.87 -21.58 -38.12
C VAL A 444 30.78 -20.46 -37.07
N ASP A 445 31.70 -19.50 -37.08
CA ASP A 445 31.73 -18.41 -36.10
C ASP A 445 30.53 -17.48 -36.30
N ALA A 446 30.16 -17.22 -37.54
CA ALA A 446 28.98 -16.43 -37.88
C ALA A 446 27.67 -17.15 -37.51
N GLN A 447 27.58 -18.46 -37.73
CA GLN A 447 26.41 -19.25 -37.36
C GLN A 447 26.23 -19.32 -35.84
N LEU A 448 27.31 -19.54 -35.09
CA LEU A 448 27.29 -19.49 -33.62
C LEU A 448 26.87 -18.09 -33.13
N THR A 449 27.34 -17.04 -33.79
CA THR A 449 26.96 -15.66 -33.46
C THR A 449 25.46 -15.41 -33.65
N GLY A 450 24.90 -15.86 -34.78
CA GLY A 450 23.47 -15.76 -35.05
C GLY A 450 22.63 -16.48 -34.01
N ILE A 451 23.01 -17.69 -33.62
CA ILE A 451 22.33 -18.46 -32.56
C ILE A 451 22.40 -17.73 -31.22
N SER A 452 23.58 -17.30 -30.77
CA SER A 452 23.73 -16.65 -29.47
C SER A 452 22.91 -15.36 -29.37
N CYS A 453 22.90 -14.54 -30.43
CA CYS A 453 22.04 -13.35 -30.47
C CYS A 453 20.56 -13.72 -30.45
N CYS A 454 20.16 -14.80 -31.14
CA CYS A 454 18.79 -15.31 -31.11
C CYS A 454 18.38 -15.71 -29.68
N ILE A 455 19.23 -16.49 -28.98
CA ILE A 455 18.98 -16.88 -27.60
C ILE A 455 18.85 -15.65 -26.69
N THR A 456 19.75 -14.68 -26.80
CA THR A 456 19.69 -13.41 -26.05
C THR A 456 18.35 -12.71 -26.24
N VAL A 457 17.93 -12.48 -27.49
CA VAL A 457 16.69 -11.75 -27.82
C VAL A 457 15.46 -12.49 -27.31
N PHE A 458 15.34 -13.80 -27.57
CA PHE A 458 14.16 -14.57 -27.17
C PHE A 458 14.11 -14.85 -25.66
N ALA A 459 15.25 -15.01 -24.98
CA ALA A 459 15.28 -15.14 -23.53
C ALA A 459 14.79 -13.86 -22.86
N VAL A 460 15.21 -12.72 -23.39
CA VAL A 460 14.81 -11.38 -22.95
C VAL A 460 13.32 -11.12 -23.20
N VAL A 461 12.82 -11.38 -24.41
CA VAL A 461 11.38 -11.23 -24.74
C VAL A 461 10.53 -12.18 -23.90
N GLY A 462 10.96 -13.44 -23.77
CA GLY A 462 10.26 -14.46 -22.97
C GLY A 462 10.21 -14.10 -21.49
N ALA A 463 11.31 -13.60 -20.92
CA ALA A 463 11.30 -13.10 -19.54
C ALA A 463 10.37 -11.89 -19.38
N GLY A 464 10.31 -10.98 -20.36
CA GLY A 464 9.39 -9.83 -20.36
C GLY A 464 7.90 -10.19 -20.40
N GLN A 465 7.54 -11.42 -20.78
CA GLN A 465 6.14 -11.88 -20.73
C GLN A 465 5.67 -12.23 -19.32
N PHE A 466 6.59 -12.60 -18.42
CA PHE A 466 6.25 -13.20 -17.13
C PHE A 466 6.92 -12.52 -15.93
N SER A 467 7.89 -11.66 -16.17
CA SER A 467 8.65 -10.96 -15.14
C SER A 467 8.11 -9.55 -14.90
N PHE A 468 8.50 -9.00 -13.76
CA PHE A 468 8.36 -7.59 -13.41
C PHE A 468 9.71 -6.88 -13.55
N PRO A 469 10.36 -6.80 -14.71
CA PRO A 469 11.47 -5.87 -14.83
C PRO A 469 10.90 -4.46 -14.57
N SER A 470 11.61 -3.64 -13.79
CA SER A 470 11.31 -2.21 -13.60
C SER A 470 11.13 -1.45 -14.92
N GLU A 471 11.61 -2.02 -16.03
CA GLU A 471 11.55 -1.44 -17.36
C GLU A 471 11.02 -2.42 -18.40
N ARG A 472 10.62 -1.83 -19.52
CA ARG A 472 10.33 -2.56 -20.74
C ARG A 472 11.56 -3.28 -21.27
N VAL A 473 11.33 -4.41 -21.90
CA VAL A 473 12.35 -5.19 -22.60
C VAL A 473 12.93 -4.43 -23.81
N SER A 474 12.07 -3.72 -24.53
CA SER A 474 12.41 -3.03 -25.78
C SER A 474 13.51 -1.93 -25.69
N PRO A 475 13.67 -1.17 -24.59
CA PRO A 475 14.82 -0.27 -24.38
C PRO A 475 16.05 -0.96 -23.77
N SER A 476 16.17 -2.29 -23.71
CA SER A 476 17.40 -2.90 -23.20
C SER A 476 18.59 -2.70 -24.17
N MET A 477 19.72 -2.23 -23.66
CA MET A 477 20.93 -2.05 -24.46
C MET A 477 21.39 -3.35 -25.13
N LEU A 478 21.33 -4.47 -24.40
CA LEU A 478 21.76 -5.79 -24.89
C LEU A 478 20.86 -6.30 -26.02
N TYR A 479 19.58 -5.94 -26.00
CA TYR A 479 18.63 -6.24 -27.08
C TYR A 479 19.04 -5.55 -28.39
N TRP A 480 19.30 -4.24 -28.35
CA TRP A 480 19.77 -3.47 -29.50
C TRP A 480 21.18 -3.85 -29.95
N PHE A 481 22.04 -4.26 -29.01
CA PHE A 481 23.37 -4.77 -29.30
C PHE A 481 23.32 -6.09 -30.09
N ALA A 482 22.46 -7.04 -29.68
CA ALA A 482 22.25 -8.31 -30.41
C ALA A 482 21.73 -8.07 -31.84
N PHE A 483 20.80 -7.12 -32.02
CA PHE A 483 20.32 -6.71 -33.34
C PHE A 483 21.44 -6.14 -34.21
N ALA A 484 22.31 -5.31 -33.64
CA ALA A 484 23.45 -4.75 -34.36
C ALA A 484 24.44 -5.85 -34.80
N ILE A 485 24.77 -6.79 -33.91
CA ILE A 485 25.68 -7.92 -34.24
C ILE A 485 25.12 -8.73 -35.42
N VAL A 486 23.85 -9.14 -35.37
CA VAL A 486 23.21 -9.89 -36.47
C VAL A 486 23.21 -9.08 -37.75
N GLY A 487 22.89 -7.78 -37.67
CA GLY A 487 22.96 -6.87 -38.82
C GLY A 487 24.36 -6.79 -39.45
N ILE A 488 25.43 -6.77 -38.64
CA ILE A 488 26.82 -6.72 -39.11
C ILE A 488 27.23 -8.06 -39.75
N TYR A 489 26.89 -9.19 -39.14
CA TYR A 489 27.24 -10.52 -39.66
C TYR A 489 26.44 -10.88 -40.92
N ALA A 490 25.21 -10.39 -41.05
CA ALA A 490 24.38 -10.63 -42.23
C ALA A 490 24.81 -9.85 -43.50
N ARG A 491 25.77 -8.92 -43.40
CA ARG A 491 26.32 -8.16 -44.56
C ARG A 491 27.08 -9.09 -45.51
N TYR A 492 26.91 -8.89 -46.82
CA TYR A 492 27.63 -9.66 -47.84
C TYR A 492 29.10 -9.20 -48.00
N PRO A 493 30.04 -10.09 -48.39
CA PRO A 493 31.41 -9.72 -48.73
C PRO A 493 31.52 -8.72 -49.89
N ASP A 494 30.63 -8.78 -50.88
CA ASP A 494 30.60 -7.83 -52.01
C ASP A 494 30.00 -6.47 -51.62
N ASP A 495 29.12 -6.44 -50.61
CA ASP A 495 28.67 -5.18 -49.99
C ASP A 495 29.81 -4.47 -49.26
N LEU A 496 30.80 -5.17 -48.72
CA LEU A 496 32.00 -4.55 -48.10
C LEU A 496 32.86 -3.80 -49.13
N LYS A 497 32.84 -4.22 -50.41
CA LYS A 497 33.49 -3.50 -51.52
C LYS A 497 32.67 -2.28 -51.97
N GLN A 498 31.34 -2.33 -51.91
CA GLN A 498 30.45 -1.18 -52.16
C GLN A 498 30.32 -0.22 -50.96
N ALA A 499 30.67 -0.63 -49.73
CA ALA A 499 30.56 0.14 -48.49
C ALA A 499 31.55 1.32 -48.36
N ARG A 500 32.36 1.57 -49.38
CA ARG A 500 33.26 2.74 -49.49
C ARG A 500 32.72 3.81 -50.43
N ARG A 501 31.39 3.91 -50.60
CA ARG A 501 30.79 5.05 -51.30
C ARG A 501 30.78 6.28 -50.36
N PRO A 502 31.06 7.49 -50.88
CA PRO A 502 30.89 8.72 -50.10
C PRO A 502 29.43 8.86 -49.68
N ALA A 503 29.19 9.35 -48.46
CA ALA A 503 27.86 9.53 -47.90
C ALA A 503 27.00 10.42 -48.80
N SER A 504 25.74 10.03 -49.05
CA SER A 504 24.80 10.87 -49.80
C SER A 504 24.45 12.14 -48.99
N SER A 505 23.88 13.13 -49.66
CA SER A 505 23.39 14.35 -48.98
C SER A 505 22.37 14.01 -47.89
N LEU A 506 21.45 13.11 -48.18
CA LEU A 506 20.43 12.64 -47.24
C LEU A 506 21.04 11.95 -46.02
N ASP A 507 22.06 11.11 -46.23
CA ASP A 507 22.79 10.49 -45.12
C ASP A 507 23.39 11.59 -44.24
N LYS A 508 24.17 12.50 -44.82
CA LYS A 508 24.80 13.61 -44.09
C LYS A 508 23.80 14.39 -43.23
N THR A 509 22.60 14.65 -43.76
CA THR A 509 21.51 15.32 -43.04
C THR A 509 20.95 14.46 -41.90
N LEU A 510 20.51 13.22 -42.17
CA LEU A 510 19.88 12.35 -41.16
C LEU A 510 20.79 12.10 -39.96
N PHE A 511 22.09 11.99 -40.20
CA PHE A 511 23.08 11.77 -39.16
C PHE A 511 23.57 13.07 -38.52
N GLY A 512 23.61 14.18 -39.27
CA GLY A 512 23.76 15.51 -38.67
C GLY A 512 22.67 15.80 -37.63
N LEU A 513 21.46 15.26 -37.82
CA LEU A 513 20.35 15.36 -36.86
C LEU A 513 20.49 14.42 -35.64
N SER A 514 21.25 13.33 -35.74
CA SER A 514 21.39 12.36 -34.64
C SER A 514 22.04 12.95 -33.38
N LEU A 515 23.01 13.85 -33.53
CA LEU A 515 23.69 14.51 -32.41
C LEU A 515 22.78 15.52 -31.69
N PRO A 516 22.09 16.46 -32.38
CA PRO A 516 21.04 17.28 -31.78
C PRO A 516 19.94 16.47 -31.09
N ILE A 517 19.46 15.39 -31.72
CA ILE A 517 18.43 14.51 -31.11
C ILE A 517 18.95 13.90 -29.81
N LEU A 518 20.18 13.40 -29.80
CA LEU A 518 20.78 12.81 -28.60
C LEU A 518 21.08 13.85 -27.51
N LEU A 519 21.50 15.06 -27.88
CA LEU A 519 21.65 16.18 -26.94
C LEU A 519 20.30 16.56 -26.32
N LEU A 520 19.23 16.60 -27.11
CA LEU A 520 17.87 16.81 -26.61
C LEU A 520 17.45 15.69 -25.66
N CYS A 521 17.71 14.43 -25.98
CA CYS A 521 17.46 13.30 -25.09
C CYS A 521 18.22 13.46 -23.76
N THR A 522 19.50 13.82 -23.82
CA THR A 522 20.34 14.12 -22.64
C THR A 522 19.75 15.25 -21.78
N MET A 523 19.27 16.32 -22.41
CA MET A 523 18.64 17.44 -21.70
C MET A 523 17.32 17.04 -21.03
N ILE A 524 16.49 16.22 -21.69
CA ILE A 524 15.25 15.69 -21.11
C ILE A 524 15.57 14.82 -19.90
N THR A 525 16.54 13.91 -20.01
CA THR A 525 17.01 13.08 -18.89
C THR A 525 17.50 13.95 -17.73
N LEU A 526 18.30 14.99 -17.99
CA LEU A 526 18.79 15.92 -16.96
C LEU A 526 17.64 16.63 -16.24
N ARG A 527 16.64 17.12 -16.98
CA ARG A 527 15.44 17.73 -16.39
C ARG A 527 14.65 16.75 -15.52
N ASN A 528 14.51 15.49 -15.96
CA ASN A 528 13.85 14.47 -15.15
C ASN A 528 14.63 14.17 -13.86
N ILE A 529 15.95 14.13 -13.90
CA ILE A 529 16.80 13.94 -12.69
C ILE A 529 16.61 15.09 -11.70
N LEU A 530 16.62 16.33 -12.21
CA LEU A 530 16.38 17.52 -11.38
C LEU A 530 14.96 17.54 -10.81
N PHE A 531 13.97 17.10 -11.59
CA PHE A 531 12.60 16.88 -11.13
C PHE A 531 12.58 15.88 -9.98
N ASP A 532 13.12 14.68 -10.17
CA ASP A 532 13.12 13.60 -9.18
C ASP A 532 13.82 14.04 -7.88
N TYR A 533 14.93 14.77 -7.99
CA TYR A 533 15.65 15.32 -6.83
C TYR A 533 14.75 16.24 -6.00
N HIS A 534 14.03 17.16 -6.64
CA HIS A 534 13.11 18.05 -5.95
C HIS A 534 11.87 17.33 -5.47
N TYR A 535 11.37 16.37 -6.23
CA TYR A 535 10.22 15.55 -5.87
C TYR A 535 10.47 14.75 -4.59
N ILE A 536 11.62 14.10 -4.46
CA ILE A 536 12.00 13.39 -3.23
C ILE A 536 12.10 14.35 -2.05
N LYS A 537 12.66 15.55 -2.25
CA LYS A 537 12.65 16.57 -1.20
C LYS A 537 11.23 16.98 -0.80
N THR A 538 10.30 17.06 -1.74
CA THR A 538 8.87 17.23 -1.46
C THR A 538 8.34 16.08 -0.63
N VAL A 539 8.61 14.82 -1.00
CA VAL A 539 8.16 13.64 -0.25
C VAL A 539 8.69 13.65 1.18
N ILE A 540 9.99 13.94 1.36
CA ILE A 540 10.63 14.01 2.68
C ILE A 540 10.00 15.12 3.52
N ALA A 541 9.79 16.31 2.95
CA ALA A 541 9.12 17.42 3.63
C ALA A 541 7.67 17.08 4.00
N PHE A 542 6.96 16.35 3.12
CA PHE A 542 5.59 15.92 3.33
C PHE A 542 5.49 14.92 4.49
N ILE A 543 6.40 13.94 4.55
CA ILE A 543 6.50 12.99 5.68
C ILE A 543 6.79 13.73 6.99
N ARG A 544 7.63 14.77 6.95
CA ARG A 544 7.92 15.65 8.11
C ARG A 544 6.77 16.60 8.44
N ARG A 545 5.74 16.69 7.60
CA ARG A 545 4.64 17.67 7.68
C ARG A 545 5.09 19.13 7.63
N ASP A 546 6.25 19.40 7.03
CA ASP A 546 6.73 20.76 6.75
C ASP A 546 6.09 21.26 5.44
N TYR A 547 4.84 21.72 5.55
CA TYR A 547 4.06 22.13 4.37
C TYR A 547 4.65 23.34 3.61
N PRO A 548 5.26 24.35 4.26
CA PRO A 548 6.01 25.39 3.54
C PRO A 548 7.13 24.82 2.67
N GLU A 549 7.93 23.88 3.18
CA GLU A 549 8.98 23.24 2.39
C GLU A 549 8.40 22.36 1.28
N VAL A 550 7.30 21.63 1.52
CA VAL A 550 6.56 20.87 0.50
C VAL A 550 6.22 21.77 -0.69
N VAL A 551 5.64 22.94 -0.44
CA VAL A 551 5.24 23.88 -1.50
C VAL A 551 6.45 24.39 -2.29
N ASP A 552 7.53 24.82 -1.63
CA ASP A 552 8.76 25.29 -2.32
C ASP A 552 9.37 24.18 -3.19
N LYS A 553 9.59 22.99 -2.63
CA LYS A 553 10.24 21.89 -3.35
C LYS A 553 9.36 21.36 -4.48
N ALA A 554 8.05 21.27 -4.27
CA ALA A 554 7.13 20.81 -5.31
C ALA A 554 7.06 21.79 -6.49
N ARG A 555 7.07 23.11 -6.23
CA ARG A 555 7.16 24.12 -7.31
C ARG A 555 8.48 24.01 -8.09
N ARG A 556 9.60 23.76 -7.41
CA ARG A 556 10.91 23.54 -8.05
C ARG A 556 10.95 22.24 -8.87
N ALA A 557 10.28 21.19 -8.42
CA ALA A 557 10.10 19.99 -9.24
C ALA A 557 9.29 20.33 -10.49
N LEU A 558 8.10 20.91 -10.33
CA LEU A 558 7.21 21.25 -11.45
C LEU A 558 7.81 22.27 -12.45
N SER A 559 8.79 23.09 -12.04
CA SER A 559 9.52 23.97 -12.97
C SER A 559 10.43 23.20 -13.93
N GLN A 560 10.88 22.00 -13.56
CA GLN A 560 11.60 21.10 -14.45
C GLN A 560 10.66 20.37 -15.42
N GLY A 561 9.38 20.25 -15.10
CA GLY A 561 8.34 19.61 -15.89
C GLY A 561 7.52 18.62 -15.04
N PRO A 562 6.23 18.41 -15.31
CA PRO A 562 5.37 17.48 -14.58
C PRO A 562 5.62 16.01 -14.98
N PHE A 563 6.83 15.49 -14.75
CA PHE A 563 7.18 14.11 -15.12
C PHE A 563 6.41 13.07 -14.29
N ASP A 564 5.92 13.44 -13.11
CA ASP A 564 5.02 12.66 -12.27
C ASP A 564 3.87 13.54 -11.74
N HIS A 565 2.65 13.05 -11.89
CA HIS A 565 1.42 13.71 -11.45
C HIS A 565 1.30 13.80 -9.92
N GLN A 566 1.96 12.90 -9.17
CA GLN A 566 1.90 12.86 -7.70
C GLN A 566 2.42 14.15 -7.06
N VAL A 567 3.31 14.89 -7.74
CA VAL A 567 3.80 16.19 -7.27
C VAL A 567 2.68 17.22 -7.15
N PHE A 568 1.68 17.19 -8.04
CA PHE A 568 0.52 18.07 -7.92
C PHE A 568 -0.31 17.71 -6.70
N VAL A 569 -0.41 16.43 -6.35
CA VAL A 569 -1.13 16.00 -5.16
C VAL A 569 -0.43 16.51 -3.91
N MET A 570 0.88 16.31 -3.80
CA MET A 570 1.66 16.81 -2.65
C MET A 570 1.65 18.34 -2.55
N LEU A 571 1.75 19.06 -3.68
CA LEU A 571 1.65 20.52 -3.70
C LEU A 571 0.26 20.99 -3.27
N GLY A 572 -0.79 20.37 -3.81
CA GLY A 572 -2.18 20.70 -3.48
C GLY A 572 -2.49 20.42 -2.01
N ASP A 573 -2.04 19.28 -1.47
CA ASP A 573 -2.18 18.93 -0.06
C ASP A 573 -1.38 19.87 0.85
N GLY A 574 -0.15 20.23 0.46
CA GLY A 574 0.64 21.22 1.18
C GLY A 574 -0.07 22.58 1.25
N LEU A 575 -0.63 23.05 0.14
CA LEU A 575 -1.41 24.29 0.09
C LEU A 575 -2.70 24.21 0.89
N LEU A 576 -3.39 23.07 0.85
CA LEU A 576 -4.60 22.80 1.63
C LEU A 576 -4.32 22.90 3.13
N ASN A 577 -3.24 22.26 3.61
CA ASN A 577 -2.84 22.32 5.01
C ASN A 577 -2.36 23.72 5.46
N LEU A 578 -1.88 24.54 4.52
CA LEU A 578 -1.56 25.96 4.77
C LEU A 578 -2.77 26.89 4.70
N GLY A 579 -3.98 26.38 4.43
CA GLY A 579 -5.20 27.19 4.29
C GLY A 579 -5.36 27.88 2.94
N ASN A 580 -4.47 27.63 1.97
CA ASN A 580 -4.50 28.23 0.64
C ASN A 580 -5.40 27.43 -0.32
N TYR A 581 -6.69 27.32 0.03
CA TYR A 581 -7.67 26.46 -0.65
C TYR A 581 -7.85 26.78 -2.15
N ASN A 582 -7.94 28.07 -2.51
CA ASN A 582 -8.11 28.49 -3.90
C ASN A 582 -6.92 28.10 -4.80
N GLU A 583 -5.70 28.19 -4.28
CA GLU A 583 -4.51 27.76 -5.04
C GLU A 583 -4.42 26.23 -5.10
N SER A 584 -4.74 25.55 -3.99
CA SER A 584 -4.84 24.10 -3.92
C SER A 584 -5.81 23.54 -4.98
N ARG A 585 -7.01 24.13 -5.11
CA ARG A 585 -8.00 23.80 -6.17
C ARG A 585 -7.36 23.84 -7.56
N ARG A 586 -6.74 24.97 -7.92
CA ARG A 586 -6.10 25.15 -9.23
C ARG A 586 -4.97 24.15 -9.48
N VAL A 587 -4.19 23.81 -8.46
CA VAL A 587 -3.11 22.84 -8.55
C VAL A 587 -3.65 21.43 -8.80
N PHE A 588 -4.67 21.00 -8.07
CA PHE A 588 -5.30 19.70 -8.30
C PHE A 588 -5.97 19.61 -9.68
N GLU A 589 -6.71 20.64 -10.10
CA GLU A 589 -7.29 20.73 -11.45
C GLU A 589 -6.22 20.63 -12.54
N LYS A 590 -5.07 21.29 -12.34
CA LYS A 590 -3.92 21.17 -13.24
C LYS A 590 -3.34 19.76 -13.21
N GLY A 591 -3.26 19.12 -12.05
CA GLY A 591 -2.82 17.73 -11.88
C GLY A 591 -3.70 16.74 -12.64
N LEU A 592 -5.03 16.94 -12.63
CA LEU A 592 -5.97 16.11 -13.39
C LEU A 592 -5.75 16.19 -14.92
N ARG A 593 -5.12 17.23 -15.44
CA ARG A 593 -4.73 17.26 -16.87
C ARG A 593 -3.64 16.24 -17.21
N TYR A 594 -2.81 15.87 -16.23
CA TYR A 594 -1.71 14.90 -16.39
C TYR A 594 -2.05 13.51 -15.84
N HIS A 595 -3.13 13.37 -15.07
CA HIS A 595 -3.73 12.09 -14.71
C HIS A 595 -5.26 12.25 -14.50
N PRO A 596 -6.08 12.18 -15.57
CA PRO A 596 -7.52 12.45 -15.51
C PRO A 596 -8.30 11.50 -14.60
N ASN A 597 -7.82 10.27 -14.41
CA ASN A 597 -8.52 9.26 -13.61
C ASN A 597 -7.85 9.01 -12.26
N PHE A 598 -7.21 10.01 -11.66
CA PHE A 598 -6.59 9.84 -10.34
C PHE A 598 -7.61 10.11 -9.25
N SER A 599 -8.17 9.04 -8.69
CA SER A 599 -9.25 9.10 -7.71
C SER A 599 -8.86 9.89 -6.44
N ASN A 600 -7.60 9.78 -5.99
CA ASN A 600 -7.08 10.56 -4.86
C ASN A 600 -7.17 12.08 -5.11
N THR A 601 -6.85 12.56 -6.32
CA THR A 601 -6.95 14.00 -6.65
C THR A 601 -8.40 14.47 -6.62
N TYR A 602 -9.35 13.66 -7.10
CA TYR A 602 -10.77 13.99 -6.99
C TYR A 602 -11.25 14.00 -5.53
N SER A 603 -10.79 13.06 -4.71
CA SER A 603 -11.05 13.09 -3.26
C SER A 603 -10.49 14.36 -2.61
N ASN A 604 -9.27 14.78 -2.98
CA ASN A 604 -8.66 15.97 -2.42
C ASN A 604 -9.32 17.25 -2.93
N LEU A 605 -9.78 17.31 -4.19
CA LEU A 605 -10.64 18.39 -4.67
C LEU A 605 -11.94 18.46 -3.89
N GLY A 606 -12.60 17.33 -3.66
CA GLY A 606 -13.78 17.27 -2.81
C GLY A 606 -13.51 17.85 -1.42
N LEU A 607 -12.35 17.52 -0.83
CA LEU A 607 -11.92 18.10 0.45
C LEU A 607 -11.63 19.61 0.38
N VAL A 608 -11.05 20.11 -0.72
CA VAL A 608 -10.87 21.56 -0.91
C VAL A 608 -12.21 22.28 -0.97
N HIS A 609 -13.17 21.76 -1.74
CA HIS A 609 -14.52 22.32 -1.85
C HIS A 609 -15.27 22.23 -0.50
N ASP A 610 -15.10 21.13 0.24
CA ASP A 610 -15.62 20.97 1.60
C ASP A 610 -15.08 22.04 2.55
N ARG A 611 -13.78 22.37 2.47
CA ARG A 611 -13.16 23.47 3.26
C ARG A 611 -13.59 24.86 2.82
N LEU A 612 -14.05 25.01 1.57
CA LEU A 612 -14.63 26.23 1.03
C LEU A 612 -16.14 26.34 1.31
N GLU A 613 -16.73 25.34 1.98
CA GLU A 613 -18.18 25.23 2.24
C GLU A 613 -19.04 25.08 0.96
N GLU A 614 -18.41 24.71 -0.16
CA GLU A 614 -19.01 24.44 -1.47
C GLU A 614 -19.52 22.98 -1.50
N ASN A 615 -20.62 22.71 -0.78
CA ASN A 615 -21.12 21.35 -0.51
C ASN A 615 -21.48 20.54 -1.77
N GLU A 616 -22.10 21.17 -2.77
CA GLU A 616 -22.54 20.47 -3.99
C GLU A 616 -21.34 20.00 -4.82
N GLU A 617 -20.34 20.86 -4.98
CA GLU A 617 -19.10 20.56 -5.67
C GLU A 617 -18.31 19.48 -4.93
N ALA A 618 -18.21 19.57 -3.60
CA ALA A 618 -17.57 18.56 -2.78
C ALA A 618 -18.21 17.18 -3.02
N LEU A 619 -19.54 17.12 -2.99
CA LEU A 619 -20.30 15.90 -3.25
C LEU A 619 -20.03 15.34 -4.65
N GLN A 620 -20.02 16.19 -5.69
CA GLN A 620 -19.73 15.76 -7.06
C GLN A 620 -18.32 15.18 -7.18
N TYR A 621 -17.32 15.81 -6.59
CA TYR A 621 -15.94 15.36 -6.67
C TYR A 621 -15.70 14.06 -5.90
N TYR A 622 -16.26 13.92 -4.70
CA TYR A 622 -16.16 12.66 -3.98
C TYR A 622 -16.87 11.51 -4.71
N LYS A 623 -18.06 11.77 -5.30
CA LYS A 623 -18.77 10.77 -6.13
C LYS A 623 -17.95 10.35 -7.34
N LYS A 624 -17.25 11.28 -7.99
CA LYS A 624 -16.31 10.95 -9.08
C LYS A 624 -15.14 10.09 -8.60
N ALA A 625 -14.58 10.39 -7.42
CA ALA A 625 -13.47 9.61 -6.85
C ALA A 625 -13.86 8.14 -6.63
N VAL A 626 -15.04 7.87 -6.05
CA VAL A 626 -15.53 6.51 -5.81
C VAL A 626 -16.05 5.82 -7.07
N ALA A 627 -16.51 6.57 -8.08
CA ALA A 627 -16.85 6.01 -9.38
C ALA A 627 -15.61 5.48 -10.13
N ILE A 628 -14.47 6.17 -10.01
CA ILE A 628 -13.19 5.74 -10.59
C ILE A 628 -12.57 4.61 -9.76
N ALA A 629 -12.64 4.70 -8.43
CA ALA A 629 -12.08 3.70 -7.53
C ALA A 629 -13.15 3.25 -6.50
N PRO A 630 -13.93 2.20 -6.80
CA PRO A 630 -15.00 1.71 -5.92
C PRO A 630 -14.53 1.21 -4.54
N ALA A 631 -13.23 1.05 -4.33
CA ALA A 631 -12.62 0.66 -3.04
C ALA A 631 -11.93 1.84 -2.32
N HIS A 632 -12.19 3.08 -2.72
CA HIS A 632 -11.51 4.26 -2.17
C HIS A 632 -12.07 4.68 -0.80
N HIS A 633 -11.60 4.01 0.26
CA HIS A 633 -12.06 4.22 1.63
C HIS A 633 -12.04 5.69 2.13
N ILE A 634 -11.00 6.48 1.80
CA ILE A 634 -10.91 7.89 2.23
C ILE A 634 -12.03 8.75 1.60
N ALA A 635 -12.35 8.54 0.32
CA ALA A 635 -13.41 9.27 -0.36
C ALA A 635 -14.78 8.90 0.22
N PHE A 636 -15.01 7.63 0.55
CA PHE A 636 -16.22 7.21 1.27
C PHE A 636 -16.33 7.76 2.69
N TYR A 637 -15.22 7.83 3.43
CA TYR A 637 -15.20 8.50 4.73
C TYR A 637 -15.55 9.99 4.62
N ASN A 638 -14.97 10.68 3.65
CA ASN A 638 -15.27 12.09 3.41
C ASN A 638 -16.73 12.30 2.96
N LEU A 639 -17.26 11.42 2.09
CA LEU A 639 -18.69 11.39 1.74
C LEU A 639 -19.57 11.22 2.97
N GLY A 640 -19.27 10.24 3.83
CA GLY A 640 -20.05 10.00 5.03
C GLY A 640 -20.07 11.22 5.96
N THR A 641 -18.94 11.93 6.06
CA THR A 641 -18.82 13.14 6.87
C THR A 641 -19.60 14.32 6.28
N LEU A 642 -19.55 14.50 4.96
CA LEU A 642 -20.35 15.49 4.26
C LEU A 642 -21.85 15.18 4.40
N TYR A 643 -22.28 13.94 4.17
CA TYR A 643 -23.66 13.51 4.33
C TYR A 643 -24.17 13.69 5.76
N GLN A 644 -23.36 13.36 6.77
CA GLN A 644 -23.70 13.59 8.16
C GLN A 644 -23.93 15.08 8.46
N ARG A 645 -23.09 15.98 7.92
CA ARG A 645 -23.26 17.43 8.08
C ARG A 645 -24.51 17.97 7.36
N LEU A 646 -24.91 17.33 6.26
CA LEU A 646 -26.15 17.60 5.53
C LEU A 646 -27.38 16.90 6.14
N GLU A 647 -27.23 16.24 7.30
CA GLU A 647 -28.29 15.47 7.98
C GLU A 647 -28.88 14.31 7.14
N GLN A 648 -28.15 13.86 6.12
CA GLN A 648 -28.48 12.71 5.28
C GLN A 648 -27.93 11.43 5.89
N PHE A 649 -28.55 10.98 6.98
CA PHE A 649 -28.00 9.91 7.83
C PHE A 649 -27.93 8.54 7.14
N ASP A 650 -28.89 8.20 6.28
CA ASP A 650 -28.90 6.89 5.59
C ASP A 650 -27.73 6.77 4.60
N GLU A 651 -27.50 7.81 3.81
CA GLU A 651 -26.36 7.92 2.90
C GLU A 651 -25.03 7.99 3.67
N ALA A 652 -25.00 8.71 4.80
CA ALA A 652 -23.82 8.75 5.67
C ALA A 652 -23.46 7.37 6.20
N ILE A 653 -24.47 6.60 6.65
CA ILE A 653 -24.27 5.23 7.13
C ILE A 653 -23.74 4.33 6.01
N ALA A 654 -24.35 4.39 4.81
CA ALA A 654 -23.90 3.61 3.67
C ALA A 654 -22.46 3.96 3.27
N ALA A 655 -22.12 5.25 3.22
CA ALA A 655 -20.78 5.72 2.89
C ALA A 655 -19.75 5.30 3.95
N TYR A 656 -20.03 5.48 5.24
CA TYR A 656 -19.12 5.02 6.29
C TYR A 656 -18.91 3.51 6.27
N ARG A 657 -19.93 2.72 5.91
CA ARG A 657 -19.80 1.27 5.74
C ARG A 657 -18.85 0.86 4.61
N LEU A 658 -18.79 1.65 3.54
CA LEU A 658 -17.86 1.44 2.43
C LEU A 658 -16.49 2.08 2.68
N GLY A 659 -16.41 3.05 3.60
CA GLY A 659 -15.18 3.68 4.08
C GLY A 659 -14.36 2.82 5.05
N PHE A 660 -14.80 1.60 5.35
CA PHE A 660 -14.13 0.70 6.28
C PHE A 660 -12.86 0.09 5.70
N ARG A 661 -11.78 0.12 6.51
CA ARG A 661 -10.58 -0.68 6.26
C ARG A 661 -9.90 -1.03 7.58
N ASN A 662 -9.17 -2.15 7.60
CA ASN A 662 -8.16 -2.37 8.63
C ASN A 662 -7.30 -1.10 8.71
N HIS A 663 -7.16 -0.52 9.90
CA HIS A 663 -6.35 0.66 10.21
C HIS A 663 -7.01 2.05 10.10
N HIS A 664 -8.25 2.17 9.62
CA HIS A 664 -8.99 3.44 9.62
C HIS A 664 -10.26 3.35 10.47
N THR A 665 -10.16 3.72 11.75
CA THR A 665 -11.24 3.53 12.75
C THR A 665 -12.24 4.67 12.85
N GLN A 666 -11.94 5.83 12.25
CA GLN A 666 -12.82 7.01 12.30
C GLN A 666 -14.25 6.78 11.76
N PRO A 667 -14.47 6.04 10.66
CA PRO A 667 -15.83 5.76 10.18
C PRO A 667 -16.69 5.03 11.22
N TYR A 668 -16.10 4.14 12.04
CA TYR A 668 -16.82 3.45 13.11
C TYR A 668 -17.20 4.41 14.25
N VAL A 669 -16.31 5.32 14.62
CA VAL A 669 -16.59 6.35 15.63
C VAL A 669 -17.77 7.22 15.20
N ASN A 670 -17.75 7.71 13.95
CA ASN A 670 -18.80 8.59 13.43
C ASN A 670 -20.14 7.85 13.26
N LEU A 671 -20.12 6.58 12.82
CA LEU A 671 -21.32 5.73 12.84
C LEU A 671 -21.89 5.55 14.25
N GLY A 672 -21.03 5.36 15.26
CA GLY A 672 -21.45 5.29 16.65
C GLY A 672 -22.20 6.55 17.09
N VAL A 673 -21.74 7.73 16.66
CA VAL A 673 -22.44 9.00 16.93
C VAL A 673 -23.81 9.06 16.25
N ILE A 674 -23.91 8.67 14.97
CA ILE A 674 -25.18 8.67 14.24
C ILE A 674 -26.18 7.71 14.88
N TYR A 675 -25.78 6.47 15.19
CA TYR A 675 -26.68 5.51 15.84
C TYR A 675 -27.10 5.97 17.23
N HIS A 676 -26.24 6.68 17.95
CA HIS A 676 -26.60 7.25 19.25
C HIS A 676 -27.66 8.35 19.11
N GLN A 677 -27.53 9.23 18.10
CA GLN A 677 -28.55 10.24 17.79
C GLN A 677 -29.89 9.61 17.41
N GLN A 678 -29.88 8.44 16.77
CA GLN A 678 -31.07 7.66 16.43
C GLN A 678 -31.60 6.78 17.59
N GLY A 679 -30.96 6.79 18.76
CA GLY A 679 -31.33 5.95 19.91
C GLY A 679 -31.07 4.46 19.75
N MET A 680 -30.30 4.04 18.74
CA MET A 680 -30.00 2.65 18.42
C MET A 680 -28.81 2.13 19.24
N LEU A 681 -28.97 2.04 20.55
CA LEU A 681 -27.88 1.76 21.52
C LEU A 681 -27.11 0.46 21.24
N ASP A 682 -27.77 -0.61 20.78
CA ASP A 682 -27.11 -1.87 20.41
C ASP A 682 -26.15 -1.71 19.22
N SER A 683 -26.54 -0.89 18.24
CA SER A 683 -25.70 -0.58 17.08
C SER A 683 -24.51 0.28 17.47
N VAL A 684 -24.69 1.25 18.38
CA VAL A 684 -23.58 2.03 18.96
C VAL A 684 -22.55 1.09 19.59
N ILE A 685 -23.00 0.15 20.42
CA ILE A 685 -22.11 -0.79 21.12
C ILE A 685 -21.37 -1.68 20.12
N SER A 686 -22.08 -2.24 19.14
CA SER A 686 -21.48 -3.12 18.12
C SER A 686 -20.37 -2.40 17.33
N VAL A 687 -20.68 -1.22 16.79
CA VAL A 687 -19.75 -0.47 15.94
C VAL A 687 -18.60 0.13 16.74
N SER A 688 -18.84 0.63 17.96
CA SER A 688 -17.76 1.13 18.82
C SER A 688 -16.80 0.02 19.24
N LYS A 689 -17.29 -1.22 19.45
CA LYS A 689 -16.40 -2.37 19.69
C LYS A 689 -15.53 -2.71 18.48
N GLN A 690 -16.04 -2.54 17.27
CA GLN A 690 -15.25 -2.75 16.04
C GLN A 690 -14.13 -1.70 15.90
N ALA A 691 -14.32 -0.48 16.40
CA ALA A 691 -13.30 0.57 16.44
C ALA A 691 -12.15 0.30 17.44
N LEU A 692 -12.28 -0.73 18.29
CA LEU A 692 -11.31 -1.11 19.32
C LEU A 692 -10.49 -2.35 18.94
N PHE A 693 -10.37 -2.66 17.65
CA PHE A 693 -9.57 -3.79 17.20
C PHE A 693 -8.08 -3.60 17.54
N PRO A 694 -7.39 -4.63 18.09
CA PRO A 694 -6.00 -4.49 18.56
C PRO A 694 -5.06 -3.89 17.50
N GLY A 695 -4.30 -2.86 17.93
CA GLY A 695 -3.30 -2.17 17.11
C GLY A 695 -3.76 -0.88 16.44
N TYR A 696 -5.07 -0.60 16.37
CA TYR A 696 -5.63 0.61 15.72
C TYR A 696 -6.78 1.23 16.52
N GLU A 697 -6.71 1.07 17.84
CA GLU A 697 -7.74 1.47 18.79
C GLU A 697 -7.99 2.99 18.75
N SER A 698 -9.22 3.39 18.41
CA SER A 698 -9.66 4.78 18.61
C SER A 698 -10.13 4.95 20.05
N PHE A 699 -9.52 5.90 20.77
CA PHE A 699 -9.94 6.17 22.15
C PHE A 699 -11.36 6.75 22.19
N GLU A 700 -11.79 7.49 21.15
CA GLU A 700 -13.14 8.08 21.04
C GLU A 700 -14.23 7.02 21.05
N ALA A 701 -13.94 5.80 20.58
CA ALA A 701 -14.88 4.68 20.64
C ALA A 701 -15.26 4.31 22.08
N TYR A 702 -14.35 4.48 23.06
CA TYR A 702 -14.68 4.28 24.47
C TYR A 702 -15.66 5.32 25.01
N LEU A 703 -15.63 6.56 24.51
CA LEU A 703 -16.64 7.57 24.88
C LEU A 703 -18.02 7.16 24.36
N ASN A 704 -18.11 6.73 23.10
CA ASN A 704 -19.37 6.25 22.54
C ASN A 704 -19.93 5.04 23.32
N LEU A 705 -19.06 4.11 23.74
CA LEU A 705 -19.45 3.00 24.60
C LEU A 705 -19.91 3.47 25.98
N GLY A 706 -19.17 4.38 26.61
CA GLY A 706 -19.52 4.93 27.92
C GLY A 706 -20.92 5.57 27.92
N ARG A 707 -21.20 6.37 26.90
CA ARG A 707 -22.51 7.01 26.71
C ARG A 707 -23.62 6.00 26.49
N ALA A 708 -23.43 5.06 25.56
CA ALA A 708 -24.41 4.02 25.28
C ALA A 708 -24.71 3.14 26.51
N TYR A 709 -23.71 2.78 27.32
CA TYR A 709 -23.92 2.05 28.56
C TYR A 709 -24.59 2.89 29.66
N THR A 710 -24.29 4.19 29.72
CA THR A 710 -24.95 5.14 30.64
C THR A 710 -26.44 5.23 30.34
N ASP A 711 -26.81 5.37 29.07
CA ASP A 711 -28.21 5.44 28.61
C ASP A 711 -28.95 4.12 28.85
N ARG A 712 -28.25 2.97 28.76
CA ARG A 712 -28.77 1.65 29.16
C ARG A 712 -28.80 1.41 30.67
N LYS A 713 -28.29 2.34 31.49
CA LYS A 713 -28.13 2.20 32.95
C LYS A 713 -27.19 1.05 33.36
N GLU A 714 -26.31 0.63 32.48
CA GLU A 714 -25.24 -0.35 32.74
C GLU A 714 -23.98 0.38 33.26
N TYR A 715 -24.12 1.08 34.39
CA TYR A 715 -23.14 2.05 34.87
C TYR A 715 -21.75 1.46 35.13
N ASP A 716 -21.64 0.19 35.58
CA ASP A 716 -20.34 -0.47 35.77
C ASP A 716 -19.53 -0.54 34.47
N LYS A 717 -20.18 -0.91 33.36
CA LYS A 717 -19.55 -0.95 32.02
C LYS A 717 -19.27 0.45 31.48
N ALA A 718 -20.14 1.42 31.79
CA ALA A 718 -19.92 2.82 31.42
C ALA A 718 -18.65 3.38 32.08
N ILE A 719 -18.50 3.15 33.39
CA ILE A 719 -17.33 3.56 34.18
C ILE A 719 -16.05 2.93 33.61
N GLU A 720 -16.07 1.65 33.28
CA GLU A 720 -14.93 0.97 32.65
C GLU A 720 -14.55 1.64 31.31
N ALA A 721 -15.52 1.89 30.44
CA ALA A 721 -15.28 2.52 29.15
C ALA A 721 -14.69 3.94 29.31
N TYR A 722 -15.28 4.80 30.14
CA TYR A 722 -14.75 6.15 30.38
C TYR A 722 -13.34 6.14 31.00
N ASN A 723 -13.05 5.21 31.91
CA ASN A 723 -11.71 5.06 32.48
C ASN A 723 -10.70 4.61 31.41
N ASN A 724 -11.07 3.70 30.51
CA ASN A 724 -10.23 3.30 29.39
C ASN A 724 -9.96 4.48 28.44
N PHE A 725 -10.97 5.29 28.13
CA PHE A 725 -10.76 6.55 27.40
C PHE A 725 -9.73 7.45 28.10
N LEU A 726 -9.92 7.75 29.40
CA LEU A 726 -9.03 8.65 30.16
C LEU A 726 -7.60 8.10 30.28
N ARG A 727 -7.43 6.78 30.29
CA ARG A 727 -6.12 6.12 30.31
C ARG A 727 -5.41 6.21 28.96
N MET A 728 -6.14 6.06 27.87
CA MET A 728 -5.59 6.01 26.52
C MET A 728 -5.39 7.39 25.90
N TYR A 729 -6.25 8.35 26.23
CA TYR A 729 -6.17 9.70 25.71
C TYR A 729 -4.96 10.43 26.28
N LYS A 730 -3.96 10.66 25.44
CA LYS A 730 -2.74 11.44 25.77
C LYS A 730 -2.78 12.87 25.22
N GLY A 731 -3.93 13.31 24.71
CA GLY A 731 -4.07 14.64 24.12
C GLY A 731 -4.08 15.75 25.17
N GLY A 732 -3.59 16.93 24.80
CA GLY A 732 -3.51 18.09 25.70
C GLY A 732 -4.81 18.88 25.89
N ASN A 733 -5.91 18.51 25.21
CA ASN A 733 -7.19 19.24 25.32
C ASN A 733 -7.85 18.97 26.68
N ARG A 734 -7.71 19.94 27.59
CA ARG A 734 -8.24 19.87 28.96
C ARG A 734 -9.77 19.83 28.99
N ASP A 735 -10.43 20.53 28.08
CA ASP A 735 -11.90 20.59 28.03
C ASP A 735 -12.48 19.23 27.65
N PHE A 736 -11.83 18.52 26.73
CA PHE A 736 -12.25 17.17 26.32
C PHE A 736 -12.08 16.14 27.44
N ILE A 737 -10.98 16.23 28.21
CA ILE A 737 -10.78 15.42 29.42
C ILE A 737 -11.84 15.75 30.46
N GLN A 738 -12.14 17.04 30.65
CA GLN A 738 -13.13 17.46 31.64
C GLN A 738 -14.54 17.02 31.25
N ALA A 739 -14.91 17.08 29.98
CA ALA A 739 -16.18 16.54 29.48
C ALA A 739 -16.32 15.05 29.78
N ALA A 740 -15.28 14.25 29.49
CA ALA A 740 -15.27 12.83 29.81
C ALA A 740 -15.34 12.56 31.32
N LYS A 741 -14.67 13.36 32.16
CA LYS A 741 -14.77 13.29 33.63
C LYS A 741 -16.17 13.61 34.13
N ASN A 742 -16.85 14.59 33.51
CA ASN A 742 -18.22 14.93 33.86
C ASN A 742 -19.18 13.78 33.52
N GLU A 743 -19.02 13.15 32.36
CA GLU A 743 -19.80 11.95 31.97
C GLU A 743 -19.52 10.76 32.90
N LEU A 744 -18.27 10.54 33.27
CA LEU A 744 -17.87 9.55 34.27
C LEU A 744 -18.48 9.84 35.65
N ALA A 745 -18.49 11.10 36.09
CA ALA A 745 -19.14 11.51 37.33
C ALA A 745 -20.65 11.22 37.30
N GLY A 746 -21.30 11.48 36.15
CA GLY A 746 -22.69 11.10 35.90
C GLY A 746 -22.93 9.60 36.07
N ALA A 747 -22.05 8.75 35.51
CA ALA A 747 -22.14 7.30 35.65
C ALA A 747 -21.95 6.83 37.11
N TYR A 748 -21.01 7.41 37.86
CA TYR A 748 -20.84 7.13 39.30
C TYR A 748 -22.07 7.51 40.11
N SER A 749 -22.66 8.69 39.86
CA SER A 749 -23.90 9.10 40.51
C SER A 749 -25.08 8.20 40.13
N GLY A 750 -25.19 7.78 38.88
CA GLY A 750 -26.20 6.80 38.45
C GLY A 750 -26.07 5.46 39.19
N LEU A 751 -24.84 4.95 39.34
CA LEU A 751 -24.56 3.75 40.12
C LEU A 751 -24.84 3.95 41.62
N GLY A 752 -24.58 5.15 42.15
CA GLY A 752 -24.91 5.55 43.51
C GLY A 752 -26.41 5.46 43.79
N VAL A 753 -27.24 6.00 42.89
CA VAL A 753 -28.72 5.93 42.98
C VAL A 753 -29.18 4.47 42.94
N GLN A 754 -28.55 3.63 42.12
CA GLN A 754 -28.86 2.19 42.08
C GLN A 754 -28.49 1.47 43.39
N ALA A 755 -27.36 1.82 44.00
CA ALA A 755 -26.94 1.28 45.30
C ALA A 755 -27.87 1.74 46.43
N GLU A 756 -28.28 3.01 46.41
CA GLU A 756 -29.25 3.61 47.35
C GLU A 756 -30.60 2.90 47.28
N THR A 757 -31.09 2.63 46.07
CA THR A 757 -32.33 1.88 45.84
C THR A 757 -32.26 0.46 46.41
N ARG A 758 -31.07 -0.16 46.37
CA ARG A 758 -30.80 -1.48 47.00
C ARG A 758 -30.53 -1.38 48.51
N ARG A 759 -30.74 -0.22 49.13
CA ARG A 759 -30.46 0.09 50.54
C ARG A 759 -28.99 -0.12 50.94
N ASN A 760 -28.06 -0.01 50.00
CA ASN A 760 -26.63 0.01 50.29
C ASN A 760 -26.13 1.46 50.34
N THR A 761 -26.51 2.16 51.40
CA THR A 761 -26.29 3.60 51.58
C THR A 761 -24.80 3.95 51.68
N ASP A 762 -23.99 3.10 52.33
CA ASP A 762 -22.54 3.33 52.45
C ASP A 762 -21.85 3.34 51.08
N ARG A 763 -22.20 2.38 50.21
CA ARG A 763 -21.69 2.36 48.84
C ARG A 763 -22.18 3.54 48.02
N ALA A 764 -23.45 3.94 48.18
CA ALA A 764 -24.00 5.10 47.49
C ALA A 764 -23.25 6.40 47.84
N LEU A 765 -22.98 6.62 49.13
CA LEU A 765 -22.20 7.77 49.62
C LEU A 765 -20.78 7.81 49.03
N GLU A 766 -20.09 6.67 49.01
CA GLU A 766 -18.76 6.57 48.39
C GLU A 766 -18.79 6.99 46.90
N LEU A 767 -19.78 6.48 46.16
CA LEU A 767 -19.94 6.76 44.73
C LEU A 767 -20.27 8.24 44.45
N TYR A 768 -21.15 8.84 45.25
CA TYR A 768 -21.45 10.28 45.14
C TYR A 768 -20.25 11.16 45.47
N GLN A 769 -19.44 10.78 46.47
CA GLN A 769 -18.18 11.49 46.78
C GLN A 769 -17.17 11.38 45.63
N ILE A 770 -17.09 10.23 44.95
CA ILE A 770 -16.27 10.08 43.75
C ILE A 770 -16.76 11.02 42.64
N ALA A 771 -18.07 11.07 42.38
CA ALA A 771 -18.65 11.97 41.38
C ALA A 771 -18.36 13.44 41.70
N LEU A 772 -18.47 13.85 42.96
CA LEU A 772 -18.16 15.22 43.41
C LEU A 772 -16.69 15.59 43.25
N LYS A 773 -15.76 14.66 43.47
CA LYS A 773 -14.33 14.90 43.21
C LYS A 773 -14.05 15.21 41.74
N MET A 774 -14.86 14.68 40.82
CA MET A 774 -14.71 14.87 39.39
C MET A 774 -15.43 16.12 38.88
N GLN A 775 -16.62 16.40 39.44
CA GLN A 775 -17.48 17.51 39.03
C GLN A 775 -18.12 18.17 40.28
N PRO A 776 -17.38 19.03 41.01
CA PRO A 776 -17.84 19.59 42.29
C PRO A 776 -18.97 20.61 42.16
N ASP A 777 -19.18 21.17 40.98
CA ASP A 777 -20.11 22.28 40.76
C ASP A 777 -21.52 21.83 40.33
N LEU A 778 -21.72 20.53 40.07
CA LEU A 778 -23.04 20.03 39.70
C LEU A 778 -23.91 19.82 40.94
N SER A 779 -24.98 20.61 41.07
CA SER A 779 -25.94 20.52 42.18
C SER A 779 -26.51 19.12 42.40
N LEU A 780 -26.76 18.37 41.31
CA LEU A 780 -27.30 17.01 41.36
C LEU A 780 -26.46 16.06 42.23
N HIS A 781 -25.12 16.15 42.16
CA HIS A 781 -24.25 15.26 42.93
C HIS A 781 -24.31 15.57 44.43
N TRP A 782 -24.39 16.85 44.80
CA TRP A 782 -24.59 17.29 46.19
C TRP A 782 -25.97 16.93 46.72
N PHE A 783 -27.02 17.08 45.90
CA PHE A 783 -28.37 16.67 46.26
C PHE A 783 -28.46 15.16 46.53
N ASN A 784 -27.85 14.34 45.68
CA ASN A 784 -27.78 12.90 45.87
C ASN A 784 -26.97 12.52 47.12
N LEU A 785 -25.87 13.22 47.41
CA LEU A 785 -25.11 13.05 48.65
C LEU A 785 -25.96 13.37 49.88
N GLY A 786 -26.74 14.47 49.83
CA GLY A 786 -27.68 14.85 50.89
C GLY A 786 -28.76 13.78 51.11
N ASN A 787 -29.30 13.20 50.04
CA ASN A 787 -30.25 12.09 50.12
C ASN A 787 -29.64 10.87 50.81
N GLY A 788 -28.41 10.51 50.43
CA GLY A 788 -27.67 9.41 51.05
C GLY A 788 -27.40 9.63 52.55
N TYR A 789 -26.95 10.82 52.95
CA TYR A 789 -26.70 11.13 54.36
C TYR A 789 -27.99 11.14 55.19
N ARG A 790 -29.06 11.68 54.62
CA ARG A 790 -30.40 11.65 55.24
C ARG A 790 -30.87 10.21 55.43
N GLN A 791 -30.68 9.32 54.45
CA GLN A 791 -31.04 7.91 54.59
C GLN A 791 -30.22 7.20 55.70
N LYS A 792 -28.97 7.62 55.91
CA LYS A 792 -28.09 7.13 56.99
C LYS A 792 -28.37 7.79 58.35
N SER A 793 -29.33 8.71 58.43
CA SER A 793 -29.60 9.51 59.62
C SER A 793 -28.45 10.42 60.06
N ALA A 794 -27.53 10.74 59.15
CA ALA A 794 -26.45 11.71 59.33
C ALA A 794 -26.98 13.10 58.97
N TRP A 795 -27.87 13.63 59.81
CA TRP A 795 -28.72 14.77 59.45
C TRP A 795 -27.93 16.07 59.25
N ASN A 796 -26.89 16.32 60.05
CA ASN A 796 -26.07 17.52 59.95
C ASN A 796 -25.27 17.54 58.63
N GLU A 797 -24.73 16.40 58.23
CA GLU A 797 -24.04 16.20 56.96
C GLU A 797 -25.00 16.33 55.77
N ALA A 798 -26.23 15.83 55.91
CA ALA A 798 -27.28 16.01 54.91
C ALA A 798 -27.66 17.49 54.74
N VAL A 799 -27.87 18.23 55.84
CA VAL A 799 -28.12 19.68 55.81
C VAL A 799 -26.99 20.40 55.07
N HIS A 800 -25.74 20.12 55.41
CA HIS A 800 -24.59 20.71 54.73
C HIS A 800 -24.58 20.41 53.23
N ALA A 801 -24.80 19.15 52.84
CA ALA A 801 -24.81 18.74 51.44
C ALA A 801 -25.97 19.40 50.64
N TYR A 802 -27.16 19.54 51.22
CA TYR A 802 -28.26 20.24 50.57
C TYR A 802 -28.02 21.74 50.43
N HIS A 803 -27.39 22.40 51.41
CA HIS A 803 -26.97 23.79 51.24
C HIS A 803 -25.96 23.93 50.11
N GLN A 804 -24.97 23.04 50.03
CA GLN A 804 -24.04 23.02 48.89
C GLN A 804 -24.76 22.80 47.54
N ALA A 805 -25.84 22.00 47.53
CA ALA A 805 -26.66 21.81 46.34
C ALA A 805 -27.46 23.07 45.97
N LEU A 806 -28.03 23.78 46.95
CA LEU A 806 -28.76 25.03 46.77
C LEU A 806 -27.87 26.21 46.37
N ASP A 807 -26.63 26.25 46.86
CA ASP A 807 -25.64 27.26 46.47
C ASP A 807 -25.37 27.20 44.95
N ARG A 808 -25.53 26.02 44.34
CA ARG A 808 -25.32 25.75 42.91
C ARG A 808 -26.60 25.80 42.08
N ASP A 809 -27.72 25.37 42.65
CA ASP A 809 -29.04 25.46 42.03
C ASP A 809 -30.09 25.81 43.09
N SER A 810 -30.35 27.10 43.24
CA SER A 810 -31.34 27.65 44.16
C SER A 810 -32.77 27.56 43.64
N SER A 811 -32.99 27.02 42.43
CA SER A 811 -34.32 26.90 41.83
C SER A 811 -34.97 25.53 42.06
N ASN A 812 -34.20 24.54 42.53
CA ASN A 812 -34.67 23.18 42.66
C ASN A 812 -35.48 22.94 43.94
N VAL A 813 -36.80 22.95 43.77
CA VAL A 813 -37.82 22.76 44.82
C VAL A 813 -37.63 21.46 45.61
N ASN A 814 -37.13 20.39 44.97
CA ASN A 814 -36.92 19.11 45.66
C ASN A 814 -35.83 19.21 46.73
N ILE A 815 -34.82 20.07 46.53
CA ILE A 815 -33.75 20.29 47.50
C ILE A 815 -34.32 20.98 48.74
N TYR A 816 -35.14 22.03 48.57
CA TYR A 816 -35.84 22.68 49.69
C TYR A 816 -36.76 21.72 50.44
N ASN A 817 -37.48 20.86 49.72
CA ASN A 817 -38.31 19.85 50.36
C ASN A 817 -37.47 18.88 51.21
N ASN A 818 -36.39 18.32 50.66
CA ASN A 818 -35.58 17.34 51.38
C ASN A 818 -34.76 17.97 52.52
N LEU A 819 -34.30 19.22 52.36
CA LEU A 819 -33.66 19.99 53.42
C LEU A 819 -34.63 20.30 54.55
N GLY A 820 -35.85 20.76 54.23
CA GLY A 820 -36.89 21.01 55.23
C GLY A 820 -37.27 19.74 55.99
N MET A 821 -37.37 18.59 55.30
CA MET A 821 -37.56 17.29 55.95
C MET A 821 -36.39 16.95 56.88
N THR A 822 -35.15 17.23 56.48
CA THR A 822 -33.96 16.97 57.30
C THR A 822 -33.92 17.83 58.55
N TYR A 823 -34.30 19.11 58.45
CA TYR A 823 -34.45 19.98 59.64
C TYR A 823 -35.56 19.48 60.57
N ASN A 824 -36.65 18.94 60.02
CA ASN A 824 -37.70 18.34 60.84
C ASN A 824 -37.20 17.05 61.53
N ASP A 825 -36.40 16.24 60.84
CA ASP A 825 -35.74 15.04 61.40
C ASP A 825 -34.73 15.41 62.52
N LEU A 826 -34.15 16.62 62.49
CA LEU A 826 -33.31 17.21 63.55
C LEU A 826 -34.08 17.81 64.74
N GLY A 827 -35.39 18.01 64.61
CA GLY A 827 -36.21 18.75 65.58
C GLY A 827 -36.14 20.28 65.44
N GLU A 828 -35.44 20.79 64.43
CA GLU A 828 -35.34 22.22 64.09
C GLU A 828 -36.55 22.67 63.27
N HIS A 829 -37.73 22.62 63.89
CA HIS A 829 -39.02 22.82 63.21
C HIS A 829 -39.21 24.22 62.63
N ARG A 830 -38.56 25.25 63.21
CA ARG A 830 -38.65 26.63 62.72
C ARG A 830 -37.89 26.78 61.40
N GLU A 831 -36.71 26.20 61.32
CA GLU A 831 -35.83 26.13 60.16
C GLU A 831 -36.45 25.29 59.05
N ALA A 832 -37.07 24.16 59.41
CA ALA A 832 -37.87 23.34 58.50
C ALA A 832 -38.98 24.16 57.83
N MET A 833 -39.77 24.88 58.63
CA MET A 833 -40.86 25.72 58.13
C MET A 833 -40.36 26.84 57.20
N ALA A 834 -39.28 27.54 57.59
CA ALA A 834 -38.68 28.57 56.77
C ALA A 834 -38.18 28.02 55.42
N THR A 835 -37.58 26.82 55.43
CA THR A 835 -37.06 26.16 54.23
C THR A 835 -38.20 25.71 53.30
N PHE A 836 -39.25 25.10 53.84
CA PHE A 836 -40.43 24.73 53.07
C PHE A 836 -41.12 25.95 52.45
N MET A 837 -41.25 27.05 53.19
CA MET A 837 -41.82 28.30 52.67
C MET A 837 -40.99 28.90 51.54
N LYS A 838 -39.65 28.79 51.58
CA LYS A 838 -38.79 29.15 50.44
C LYS A 838 -39.09 28.26 49.21
N GLY A 839 -39.23 26.95 49.40
CA GLY A 839 -39.62 26.03 48.33
C GLY A 839 -40.98 26.36 47.72
N LEU A 840 -41.98 26.69 48.54
CA LEU A 840 -43.30 27.16 48.07
C LEU A 840 -43.25 28.55 47.43
N GLY A 841 -42.27 29.39 47.79
CA GLY A 841 -42.02 30.65 47.10
C GLY A 841 -41.61 30.46 45.64
N LEU A 842 -40.93 29.35 45.32
CA LEU A 842 -40.58 28.96 43.95
C LEU A 842 -41.74 28.23 43.25
N LYS A 843 -42.41 27.32 43.97
CA LYS A 843 -43.54 26.54 43.44
C LYS A 843 -44.68 26.45 44.46
N PRO A 844 -45.65 27.38 44.42
CA PRO A 844 -46.72 27.46 45.42
C PRO A 844 -47.65 26.25 45.47
N ASP A 845 -47.76 25.52 44.35
CA ASP A 845 -48.63 24.37 44.15
C ASP A 845 -47.91 23.02 44.35
N GLU A 846 -46.71 22.99 44.95
CA GLU A 846 -45.99 21.73 45.21
C GLU A 846 -46.64 20.94 46.36
N PRO A 847 -47.38 19.86 46.10
CA PRO A 847 -48.22 19.23 47.12
C PRO A 847 -47.39 18.59 48.24
N ILE A 848 -46.25 17.97 47.91
CA ILE A 848 -45.42 17.26 48.90
C ILE A 848 -44.89 18.22 49.97
N ILE A 849 -44.58 19.47 49.61
CA ILE A 849 -44.15 20.47 50.59
C ILE A 849 -45.30 20.85 51.53
N HIS A 850 -46.53 21.04 51.04
CA HIS A 850 -47.70 21.27 51.90
C HIS A 850 -47.97 20.09 52.84
N TYR A 851 -47.77 18.86 52.38
CA TYR A 851 -47.84 17.66 53.22
C TYR A 851 -46.78 17.66 54.32
N ASN A 852 -45.54 18.00 54.00
CA ASN A 852 -44.45 18.04 54.96
C ASN A 852 -44.58 19.20 55.96
N ILE A 853 -45.05 20.38 55.54
CA ILE A 853 -45.44 21.48 56.44
C ILE A 853 -46.53 21.02 57.41
N GLY A 854 -47.54 20.30 56.91
CA GLY A 854 -48.59 19.71 57.74
C GLY A 854 -48.00 18.79 58.81
N ASN A 855 -47.08 17.90 58.44
CA ASN A 855 -46.39 17.00 59.37
C ASN A 855 -45.58 17.76 60.44
N THR A 856 -44.92 18.86 60.07
CA THR A 856 -44.18 19.71 61.01
C THR A 856 -45.13 20.43 61.98
N HIS A 857 -46.29 20.90 61.53
CA HIS A 857 -47.30 21.48 62.42
C HIS A 857 -47.86 20.47 63.43
N VAL A 858 -48.00 19.20 63.03
CA VAL A 858 -48.38 18.12 63.97
C VAL A 858 -47.30 17.93 65.03
N ASP A 859 -46.02 17.91 64.65
CA ASP A 859 -44.90 17.78 65.59
C ASP A 859 -44.86 18.94 66.61
N LEU A 860 -45.30 20.13 66.20
CA LEU A 860 -45.42 21.32 67.04
C LEU A 860 -46.72 21.40 67.87
N GLY A 861 -47.66 20.46 67.71
CA GLY A 861 -48.98 20.49 68.37
C GLY A 861 -49.99 21.48 67.77
N HIS A 862 -49.68 22.10 66.63
CA HIS A 862 -50.52 23.08 65.92
C HIS A 862 -51.55 22.38 65.01
N ARG A 863 -52.57 21.78 65.61
CA ARG A 863 -53.51 20.89 64.91
C ARG A 863 -54.32 21.58 63.80
N THR A 864 -54.70 22.84 63.97
CA THR A 864 -55.54 23.57 63.00
C THR A 864 -54.76 23.88 61.73
N GLU A 865 -53.52 24.34 61.88
CA GLU A 865 -52.57 24.66 60.82
C GLU A 865 -52.15 23.42 60.03
N ALA A 866 -51.97 22.29 60.73
CA ALA A 866 -51.72 20.99 60.10
C ALA A 866 -52.87 20.59 59.16
N LEU A 867 -54.13 20.71 59.60
CA LEU A 867 -55.30 20.39 58.79
C LEU A 867 -55.42 21.30 57.56
N ASN A 868 -55.16 22.59 57.70
CA ASN A 868 -55.12 23.53 56.58
C ASN A 868 -54.06 23.16 55.54
N SER A 869 -52.87 22.74 56.00
CA SER A 869 -51.77 22.32 55.13
C SER A 869 -52.08 21.00 54.40
N TYR A 870 -52.68 20.03 55.08
CA TYR A 870 -53.15 18.80 54.43
C TYR A 870 -54.29 19.04 53.43
N ALA A 871 -55.16 20.02 53.68
CA ALA A 871 -56.18 20.42 52.70
C ALA A 871 -55.54 20.99 51.43
N ARG A 872 -54.49 21.82 51.57
CA ARG A 872 -53.70 22.31 50.43
C ARG A 872 -52.98 21.18 49.69
N PHE A 873 -52.34 20.24 50.40
CA PHE A 873 -51.75 19.04 49.80
C PHE A 873 -52.78 18.29 48.94
N ARG A 874 -53.98 18.04 49.48
CA ARG A 874 -55.05 17.35 48.76
C ARG A 874 -55.51 18.10 47.52
N ASN A 875 -55.65 19.42 47.61
CA ASN A 875 -56.07 20.26 46.49
C ASN A 875 -55.05 20.30 45.36
N TYR A 876 -53.76 20.30 45.69
CA TYR A 876 -52.68 20.36 44.69
C TYR A 876 -52.19 18.97 44.22
N TRP A 877 -52.62 17.88 44.84
CA TRP A 877 -52.24 16.54 44.42
C TRP A 877 -52.94 16.13 43.11
N GLN A 878 -52.26 16.34 41.99
CA GLN A 878 -52.76 15.97 40.65
C GLN A 878 -52.32 14.57 40.19
N ARG A 879 -51.60 13.82 41.03
CA ARG A 879 -51.14 12.46 40.71
C ARG A 879 -52.27 11.43 40.95
N ASP A 880 -51.91 10.23 41.37
CA ASP A 880 -52.80 9.13 41.66
C ASP A 880 -53.55 9.34 43.00
N PRO A 881 -54.91 9.33 43.01
CA PRO A 881 -55.71 9.40 44.23
C PRO A 881 -55.40 8.29 45.24
N THR A 882 -54.94 7.14 44.77
CA THR A 882 -54.58 6.02 45.64
C THR A 882 -53.38 6.39 46.51
N SER A 883 -52.29 6.84 45.90
CA SER A 883 -51.08 7.29 46.59
C SER A 883 -51.32 8.48 47.51
N MET A 884 -52.26 9.37 47.16
CA MET A 884 -52.70 10.44 48.07
C MET A 884 -53.25 9.88 49.39
N ASN A 885 -54.08 8.82 49.32
CA ASN A 885 -54.69 8.21 50.50
C ASN A 885 -53.64 7.54 51.42
N TYR A 886 -52.51 7.08 50.88
CA TYR A 886 -51.38 6.64 51.69
C TYR A 886 -50.77 7.79 52.51
N HIS A 887 -50.54 8.94 51.88
CA HIS A 887 -50.04 10.13 52.58
C HIS A 887 -51.07 10.66 53.60
N MET A 888 -52.35 10.71 53.24
CA MET A 888 -53.41 11.12 54.17
C MET A 888 -53.54 10.16 55.36
N GLY A 889 -53.43 8.84 55.14
CA GLY A 889 -53.41 7.85 56.22
C GLY A 889 -52.26 8.06 57.20
N ASN A 890 -51.06 8.36 56.67
CA ASN A 890 -49.90 8.73 57.49
C ASN A 890 -50.13 10.02 58.28
N ALA A 891 -50.68 11.05 57.65
CA ALA A 891 -51.00 12.32 58.30
C ALA A 891 -52.01 12.16 59.44
N TYR A 892 -53.13 11.47 59.22
CA TYR A 892 -54.14 11.22 60.26
C TYR A 892 -53.59 10.36 61.39
N ARG A 893 -52.79 9.33 61.06
CA ARG A 893 -52.11 8.51 62.07
C ARG A 893 -51.21 9.36 62.94
N LYS A 894 -50.42 10.25 62.34
CA LYS A 894 -49.51 11.14 63.05
C LYS A 894 -50.24 12.13 63.97
N MET A 895 -51.43 12.58 63.57
CA MET A 895 -52.32 13.41 64.39
C MET A 895 -53.07 12.66 65.50
N GLY A 896 -52.97 11.33 65.57
CA GLY A 896 -53.77 10.50 66.48
C GLY A 896 -55.25 10.37 66.10
N ASP A 897 -55.65 10.76 64.88
CA ASP A 897 -57.02 10.58 64.37
C ASP A 897 -57.14 9.16 63.76
N ILE A 898 -57.17 8.16 64.64
CA ILE A 898 -57.14 6.73 64.28
C ILE A 898 -58.25 6.34 63.29
N PRO A 899 -59.52 6.76 63.46
CA PRO A 899 -60.59 6.41 62.53
C PRO A 899 -60.34 6.89 61.09
N LYS A 900 -59.88 8.15 60.92
CA LYS A 900 -59.58 8.68 59.58
C LYS A 900 -58.31 8.09 58.98
N ALA A 901 -57.35 7.69 59.81
CA ALA A 901 -56.16 6.98 59.38
C ALA A 901 -56.53 5.62 58.76
N ILE A 902 -57.37 4.84 59.46
CA ILE A 902 -57.86 3.54 58.98
C ILE A 902 -58.63 3.72 57.66
N ALA A 903 -59.59 4.64 57.60
CA ALA A 903 -60.36 4.89 56.38
C ALA A 903 -59.47 5.22 55.17
N SER A 904 -58.44 6.04 55.36
CA SER A 904 -57.52 6.41 54.28
C SER A 904 -56.64 5.23 53.83
N TYR A 905 -56.12 4.43 54.76
CA TYR A 905 -55.33 3.24 54.41
C TYR A 905 -56.18 2.14 53.75
N GLU A 906 -57.46 1.99 54.10
CA GLU A 906 -58.37 1.07 53.40
C GLU A 906 -58.61 1.47 51.95
N VAL A 907 -58.77 2.76 51.67
CA VAL A 907 -58.88 3.27 50.31
C VAL A 907 -57.59 3.02 49.53
N PHE A 908 -56.42 3.25 50.15
CA PHE A 908 -55.13 2.94 49.54
C PHE A 908 -54.99 1.44 49.20
N THR A 909 -55.23 0.55 50.17
CA THR A 909 -55.05 -0.91 49.99
C THR A 909 -55.99 -1.53 48.97
N ARG A 910 -57.22 -1.00 48.82
CA ARG A 910 -58.16 -1.43 47.77
C ARG A 910 -57.74 -0.98 46.37
N GLY A 911 -57.13 0.20 46.25
CA GLY A 911 -56.76 0.78 44.95
C GLY A 911 -55.32 0.48 44.50
N PHE A 912 -54.40 0.15 45.42
CA PHE A 912 -52.97 0.10 45.12
C PHE A 912 -52.57 -1.21 44.43
N LYS A 913 -52.06 -1.08 43.20
CA LYS A 913 -51.55 -2.19 42.37
C LYS A 913 -50.02 -2.23 42.28
N GLY A 914 -49.33 -1.48 43.14
CA GLY A 914 -47.87 -1.36 43.14
C GLY A 914 -47.17 -2.47 43.95
N ASP A 915 -45.99 -2.15 44.48
CA ASP A 915 -45.14 -3.10 45.20
C ASP A 915 -45.87 -3.77 46.38
N ARG A 916 -45.92 -5.11 46.33
CA ARG A 916 -46.57 -5.94 47.35
C ARG A 916 -46.01 -5.68 48.75
N ALA A 917 -44.73 -5.35 48.87
CA ALA A 917 -44.11 -5.05 50.15
C ALA A 917 -44.69 -3.78 50.81
N ILE A 918 -45.07 -2.79 50.01
CA ILE A 918 -45.72 -1.57 50.50
C ILE A 918 -47.14 -1.89 50.96
N LEU A 919 -47.87 -2.68 50.15
CA LEU A 919 -49.22 -3.14 50.51
C LEU A 919 -49.21 -3.93 51.82
N ASP A 920 -48.26 -4.85 51.99
CA ASP A 920 -48.09 -5.66 53.20
C ASP A 920 -47.67 -4.81 54.41
N SER A 921 -46.86 -3.77 54.21
CA SER A 921 -46.52 -2.80 55.26
C SER A 921 -47.76 -2.04 55.75
N VAL A 922 -48.59 -1.55 54.82
CA VAL A 922 -49.80 -0.80 55.18
C VAL A 922 -50.85 -1.70 55.82
N ASN A 923 -50.99 -2.95 55.37
CA ASN A 923 -51.88 -3.93 56.00
C ASN A 923 -51.48 -4.20 57.46
N ARG A 924 -50.18 -4.32 57.75
CA ARG A 924 -49.69 -4.44 59.15
C ARG A 924 -50.01 -3.20 59.98
N ILE A 925 -49.88 -2.01 59.40
CA ILE A 925 -50.26 -0.76 60.08
C ILE A 925 -51.77 -0.73 60.38
N LEU A 926 -52.60 -1.15 59.42
CA LEU A 926 -54.05 -1.26 59.60
C LEU A 926 -54.42 -2.21 60.74
N GLU A 927 -53.79 -3.38 60.82
CA GLU A 927 -54.00 -4.34 61.92
C GLU A 927 -53.63 -3.73 63.28
N GLN A 928 -52.49 -3.03 63.37
CA GLN A 928 -52.08 -2.36 64.60
C GLN A 928 -53.06 -1.26 65.03
N LEU A 929 -53.51 -0.43 64.09
CA LEU A 929 -54.43 0.68 64.37
C LEU A 929 -55.80 0.18 64.83
N ARG A 930 -56.32 -0.89 64.21
CA ARG A 930 -57.58 -1.54 64.63
C ARG A 930 -57.45 -2.09 66.06
N GLY A 931 -56.35 -2.78 66.35
CA GLY A 931 -56.08 -3.32 67.69
C GLY A 931 -55.90 -2.25 68.79
N SER A 932 -55.49 -1.02 68.45
CA SER A 932 -55.48 0.11 69.38
C SER A 932 -56.86 0.74 69.58
N GLN A 933 -57.68 0.81 68.52
CA GLN A 933 -59.03 1.36 68.57
C GLN A 933 -59.96 0.51 69.45
N ASP A 934 -59.83 -0.82 69.36
CA ASP A 934 -60.61 -1.75 70.19
C ASP A 934 -60.25 -1.68 71.68
N ARG A 935 -59.00 -1.30 72.03
CA ARG A 935 -58.57 -1.13 73.43
C ARG A 935 -59.10 0.16 74.05
N ASP A 936 -59.11 1.26 73.30
CA ASP A 936 -59.65 2.55 73.78
C ASP A 936 -61.18 2.55 73.88
N LEU A 937 -61.88 1.69 73.14
CA LEU A 937 -63.33 1.47 73.30
C LEU A 937 -63.68 0.55 74.48
N SER A 938 -62.69 -0.17 75.04
CA SER A 938 -62.86 -1.11 76.16
C SER A 938 -62.49 -0.54 77.54
N LYS A 939 -61.94 0.69 77.59
CA LYS A 939 -61.72 1.51 78.79
C LYS A 939 -62.80 2.57 78.87
#